data_AF-A0A1X0J2J0-F1
#
_entry.id   AF-A0A1X0J2J0-F1
#
_cell.length_a   1.000
_cell.length_b   1.000
_cell.length_c   1.000
_cell.angle_alpha   90.00
_cell.angle_beta   90.00
_cell.angle_gamma   90.00
#
_symmetry.space_group_name_H-M   'P 1'
#
loop_
_entity.id
_entity.type
_entity.pdbx_description
1 polymer ?
#
loop_
_entity_poly.entity_id
_entity_poly.type
_entity_poly.pdbx_seq_one_letter_code
_entity_poly.pdbx_strand_id
1 'polypeptide(L)'
;MTDIAPPAAARKVAFAPPSLLQIPLTLPSPAQVLRSLGIAPVIPALPVGNPINDLLVGLYRQTQSLLGMPQATGKAAALTSSTPTATYSVVSDWGSGHTANIAVTAGGAAVNGWTVEFDTPAQITNIWNGQITSHVGTHYVISNMSYNGAVAAGKSTTFGYQATPGAVGSAPTNLTVNGVAVSTPPTTPTISIADTTVTEGNSGSSNATLTVTMSKAATTPVTVNYTTGNGTATAGADFTSTTGTLTFAAGVTSQTVTVKVAGDTAVEADETFTVALSNPSGATISRGTATGTITNDDVASNPGTNSVTYSVASDWGSGHNANITVTAGQNLNGWTVEFDTPAQITNIWNGQITSHVGTHYVISNMSYNATVAAGQTTSFGYQATPGAVGSAPTNLTVNGVAVSTPPTTPTISIADVTVAEGNSGSSNATFTVTLSKAATTPVTVNYTTGNGTATAGADFTSTTGTLTFAAGVTSQTVTVKITGDTTVEADETFTVALSNPSGATISRGTATGTITNDDVATTPGLSISDASATEPGSTGMAAGFLHTSGNQILDSQGKPVQISGVNWFGAEGSNGVPDGLWTRNYKDMIDQMSAQGFNTIRIPYSSEMLHTSAAPSGINYNLNPDLQGLSRMQVLDQIIAYAGQDGMRVILDHHRSTAGAGTSENGLWYNSAYSEDQWVSDWQTLATRYKDNPTVIGFDLHNEPYNGTWGGGGANDWARAAERAGNAVLQANPNLLIFVEGVGTYQGQNYWWGGNLMGVKDRPIVLDVPNRVVYSPHDYPNSVYAQPWFQTANFGAGLPGVFRKAWGYIYEDNIAPIYVGEFGTKLTDPKDAVWFEALTSYLSGDFDNNGTVDIAAGTEDMSWTYWSWNPNSGDTGGILADDWKTINQNKMAYLTPIEFTGGSGTSVASFVVTLASPSTQNVTVQYATSNGTATAGLDYVSVTGTVTFAPGETQKVITVPVKSDSLAESSETFTVMLSNPSGATLTDTAGMGTILDRPVGTTPGGGTQTPPTDPGMPMPDPPASGQYTDIMSFGMFHGSSHTGMDALAGGRTAITTEALVAYNDQRTFAGLGTVALEDVGNWAFANKLTNNAQAWNQDLQGVGLYYAMQGAKVGWIADDKYTPQIVADIERTARLGSAADVMAMVAQYGHPGFAEYLMDTGGETAFIDTLKMEPHYGGWMHDRANGRLVLEGSATAHDVNHLTVLSHDQMQPFMNDTWDWPQWPALDVSDKRVIEYFQSMVALGDPLGNNLTALDRSAPVSL
;
A
#
# COMPACT_ATOMS: atom_id res chain seq x y z
N MET A 1 32.14 -5.77 -66.10
CA MET A 1 30.72 -6.04 -65.89
C MET A 1 30.47 -5.73 -64.42
N THR A 2 30.09 -4.50 -64.03
CA THR A 2 28.81 -3.77 -64.27
C THR A 2 27.66 -4.32 -63.40
N ASP A 3 26.96 -3.55 -62.57
CA ASP A 3 27.15 -2.11 -62.25
C ASP A 3 26.45 -1.65 -60.94
N ILE A 4 27.00 -0.57 -60.34
CA ILE A 4 26.34 0.55 -59.63
C ILE A 4 25.46 0.27 -58.36
N ALA A 5 26.07 0.56 -57.18
CA ALA A 5 25.69 1.56 -56.14
C ALA A 5 24.26 1.60 -55.52
N PRO A 6 24.01 2.21 -54.32
CA PRO A 6 24.80 3.18 -53.50
C PRO A 6 25.08 2.61 -52.06
N PRO A 7 25.26 3.34 -50.92
CA PRO A 7 25.35 4.80 -50.65
C PRO A 7 26.45 5.30 -49.65
N ALA A 8 26.42 6.61 -49.38
CA ALA A 8 26.76 7.37 -48.16
C ALA A 8 27.77 6.88 -47.10
N ALA A 9 28.81 7.70 -46.83
CA ALA A 9 29.14 8.27 -45.50
C ALA A 9 30.34 9.24 -45.58
N ALA A 10 30.35 10.35 -44.80
CA ALA A 10 31.53 11.21 -44.68
C ALA A 10 31.57 12.09 -43.42
N ARG A 11 32.40 11.72 -42.42
CA ARG A 11 33.43 12.57 -41.78
C ARG A 11 34.17 11.82 -40.67
N LYS A 12 35.50 11.99 -40.61
CA LYS A 12 36.33 11.72 -39.43
C LYS A 12 36.52 13.01 -38.65
N VAL A 13 36.46 12.97 -37.32
CA VAL A 13 37.55 13.30 -36.39
C VAL A 13 37.32 12.45 -35.12
N ALA A 14 38.38 11.98 -34.46
CA ALA A 14 38.31 11.33 -33.16
C ALA A 14 39.46 11.83 -32.27
N PHE A 15 39.23 11.94 -30.97
CA PHE A 15 40.25 12.09 -29.91
C PHE A 15 39.71 11.53 -28.59
N ALA A 16 40.61 11.23 -27.65
CA ALA A 16 40.37 10.49 -26.40
C ALA A 16 40.95 11.27 -25.17
N PRO A 17 40.62 10.88 -23.92
CA PRO A 17 40.79 11.71 -22.71
C PRO A 17 42.18 11.51 -22.03
N PRO A 18 42.51 12.20 -20.90
CA PRO A 18 42.14 11.70 -19.57
C PRO A 18 41.96 12.74 -18.41
N SER A 19 41.51 12.21 -17.25
CA SER A 19 41.88 12.55 -15.84
C SER A 19 41.54 13.89 -15.13
N LEU A 20 40.80 13.74 -14.01
CA LEU A 20 41.03 14.26 -12.63
C LEU A 20 41.25 15.77 -12.34
N LEU A 21 40.43 16.32 -11.43
CA LEU A 21 40.85 16.69 -10.05
C LEU A 21 39.65 17.03 -9.11
N GLN A 22 39.81 16.81 -7.80
CA GLN A 22 38.93 17.35 -6.74
C GLN A 22 39.44 18.72 -6.24
N ILE A 23 38.56 19.62 -5.79
CA ILE A 23 38.73 20.44 -4.56
C ILE A 23 37.33 20.79 -4.00
N PRO A 24 37.00 20.48 -2.73
CA PRO A 24 35.87 21.08 -2.01
C PRO A 24 36.30 22.39 -1.30
N LEU A 25 35.40 23.37 -1.22
CA LEU A 25 35.63 24.61 -0.44
C LEU A 25 34.31 25.09 0.20
N THR A 26 34.10 24.71 1.45
CA THR A 26 33.02 25.26 2.29
C THR A 26 33.28 26.73 2.61
N LEU A 27 32.26 27.58 2.48
CA LEU A 27 32.30 28.93 3.04
C LEU A 27 31.67 28.94 4.45
N PRO A 28 32.28 29.63 5.42
CA PRO A 28 31.81 29.65 6.81
C PRO A 28 30.48 30.40 6.96
N SER A 29 29.68 30.03 7.95
CA SER A 29 28.44 30.75 8.25
C SER A 29 28.75 32.17 8.77
N PRO A 30 27.83 33.14 8.61
CA PRO A 30 28.07 34.52 9.08
C PRO A 30 28.45 34.62 10.57
N ALA A 31 28.00 33.68 11.41
CA ALA A 31 28.36 33.60 12.82
C ALA A 31 29.85 33.29 13.08
N GLN A 32 30.52 32.54 12.20
CA GLN A 32 31.96 32.26 12.30
C GLN A 32 32.80 33.47 11.86
N VAL A 33 32.32 34.25 10.87
CA VAL A 33 32.96 35.51 10.45
C VAL A 33 32.86 36.57 11.56
N LEU A 34 31.69 36.69 12.22
CA LEU A 34 31.50 37.65 13.32
C LEU A 34 32.39 37.36 14.53
N ARG A 35 32.61 36.09 14.89
CA ARG A 35 33.48 35.70 16.00
C ARG A 35 34.97 35.85 15.70
N SER A 36 35.42 35.49 14.50
CA SER A 36 36.84 35.60 14.10
C SER A 36 37.34 37.04 13.96
N LEU A 37 36.43 38.02 13.82
CA LEU A 37 36.74 39.44 13.85
C LEU A 37 36.70 40.06 15.27
N GLY A 38 36.25 39.33 16.29
CA GLY A 38 36.33 39.74 17.70
C GLY A 38 35.41 40.89 18.13
N ILE A 39 34.25 41.09 17.47
CA ILE A 39 33.39 42.27 17.69
C ILE A 39 32.10 41.96 18.45
N ALA A 40 32.00 42.58 19.64
CA ALA A 40 30.80 43.08 20.29
C ALA A 40 31.17 44.43 20.95
N PRO A 41 30.29 45.24 21.59
CA PRO A 41 28.83 45.14 21.73
C PRO A 41 28.05 46.49 21.52
N VAL A 42 26.72 46.45 21.67
CA VAL A 42 25.80 47.42 22.33
C VAL A 42 25.87 48.97 22.08
N ILE A 43 24.79 49.51 21.46
CA ILE A 43 23.85 50.62 21.87
C ILE A 43 24.39 51.80 22.76
N PRO A 44 24.04 53.11 22.56
CA PRO A 44 23.62 53.87 21.36
C PRO A 44 24.27 55.28 21.19
N ALA A 45 24.44 55.78 19.96
CA ALA A 45 24.48 57.24 19.65
C ALA A 45 24.26 57.55 18.15
N LEU A 46 23.74 58.75 17.87
CA LEU A 46 23.50 59.33 16.53
C LEU A 46 24.51 60.48 16.25
N PRO A 47 24.57 61.10 15.05
CA PRO A 47 24.48 60.52 13.70
C PRO A 47 25.55 61.09 12.71
N VAL A 48 26.19 60.25 11.89
CA VAL A 48 26.90 60.71 10.67
C VAL A 48 26.69 59.70 9.54
N GLY A 49 26.29 60.18 8.35
CA GLY A 49 26.11 59.33 7.18
C GLY A 49 27.44 58.89 6.57
N ASN A 50 27.58 57.59 6.25
CA ASN A 50 28.77 57.00 5.64
C ASN A 50 28.40 55.65 4.99
N PRO A 51 28.99 55.24 3.86
CA PRO A 51 28.90 55.98 2.61
C PRO A 51 28.17 55.20 1.50
N ILE A 52 27.71 53.96 1.75
CA ILE A 52 27.29 53.02 0.68
C ILE A 52 26.02 53.47 -0.07
N ASN A 53 25.16 54.31 0.54
CA ASN A 53 24.01 54.89 -0.16
C ASN A 53 24.33 56.12 -1.04
N ASP A 54 25.51 56.74 -0.89
CA ASP A 54 25.93 57.91 -1.70
C ASP A 54 27.11 57.57 -2.63
N LEU A 55 27.99 56.66 -2.21
CA LEU A 55 29.05 56.10 -3.03
C LEU A 55 28.44 55.24 -4.13
N LEU A 56 28.25 55.89 -5.28
CA LEU A 56 27.83 55.35 -6.58
C LEU A 56 26.34 55.44 -6.96
N VAL A 57 25.52 56.14 -6.16
CA VAL A 57 24.48 57.04 -6.74
C VAL A 57 25.13 58.09 -7.68
N GLY A 58 26.45 58.29 -7.55
CA GLY A 58 27.31 59.02 -8.49
C GLY A 58 27.76 58.27 -9.77
N LEU A 59 27.78 56.92 -9.86
CA LEU A 59 28.35 56.26 -11.07
C LEU A 59 27.40 56.20 -12.28
N TYR A 60 26.15 56.64 -12.10
CA TYR A 60 25.28 57.02 -13.20
C TYR A 60 25.10 58.55 -13.31
N ARG A 61 25.96 59.35 -12.64
CA ARG A 61 25.85 60.82 -12.60
C ARG A 61 27.14 61.67 -12.63
N GLN A 62 28.36 61.15 -12.51
CA GLN A 62 29.54 61.87 -13.06
C GLN A 62 29.69 61.58 -14.57
N THR A 63 28.54 61.58 -15.23
CA THR A 63 28.25 61.21 -16.60
C THR A 63 27.02 62.06 -16.98
N GLN A 64 26.86 62.72 -18.13
CA GLN A 64 27.38 62.52 -19.48
C GLN A 64 28.90 62.28 -19.59
N SER A 65 29.35 61.27 -20.35
CA SER A 65 28.59 60.27 -21.10
C SER A 65 28.31 59.02 -20.25
N LEU A 66 27.07 58.60 -19.92
CA LEU A 66 25.73 59.14 -20.23
C LEU A 66 24.95 59.43 -18.92
N LEU A 67 23.99 60.38 -18.93
CA LEU A 67 23.25 60.89 -17.75
C LEU A 67 21.82 60.34 -17.70
N GLY A 68 21.17 60.09 -16.55
CA GLY A 68 21.57 60.28 -15.15
C GLY A 68 20.39 60.70 -14.26
N MET A 69 19.58 59.70 -13.89
CA MET A 69 18.26 59.79 -13.22
C MET A 69 18.22 60.60 -11.88
N PRO A 70 17.03 60.94 -11.30
CA PRO A 70 15.66 60.57 -11.72
C PRO A 70 14.64 61.73 -11.84
N GLN A 71 13.52 61.49 -12.56
CA GLN A 71 12.14 61.58 -12.02
C GLN A 71 11.07 61.38 -13.12
N ALA A 72 10.68 60.13 -13.38
CA ALA A 72 9.42 59.70 -13.99
C ALA A 72 9.31 58.17 -13.91
N THR A 73 8.11 57.64 -14.17
CA THR A 73 7.72 56.20 -14.17
C THR A 73 7.84 55.46 -12.82
N GLY A 74 7.07 54.39 -12.55
CA GLY A 74 5.88 53.88 -13.26
C GLY A 74 5.83 52.35 -13.32
N LYS A 75 4.80 51.75 -12.69
CA LYS A 75 4.40 50.32 -12.69
C LYS A 75 5.52 49.28 -12.88
N ALA A 76 5.82 48.54 -11.81
CA ALA A 76 6.67 47.36 -11.87
C ALA A 76 6.15 46.32 -12.89
N ALA A 77 7.08 45.72 -13.63
CA ALA A 77 6.87 44.54 -14.47
C ALA A 77 7.78 43.42 -13.94
N ALA A 78 7.27 42.20 -13.88
CA ALA A 78 7.97 41.07 -13.28
C ALA A 78 9.10 40.53 -14.18
N LEU A 79 10.21 40.13 -13.57
CA LEU A 79 11.19 39.25 -14.20
C LEU A 79 10.70 37.81 -14.06
N THR A 80 10.07 37.29 -15.11
CA THR A 80 9.80 35.86 -15.24
C THR A 80 10.54 35.31 -16.45
N SER A 81 11.43 34.34 -16.23
CA SER A 81 11.93 33.46 -17.29
C SER A 81 10.85 32.45 -17.66
N SER A 82 9.74 32.95 -18.20
CA SER A 82 8.60 32.12 -18.55
C SER A 82 8.96 31.19 -19.72
N THR A 83 8.83 29.89 -19.46
CA THR A 83 8.73 28.82 -20.46
C THR A 83 7.60 29.13 -21.45
N PRO A 84 7.67 28.69 -22.72
CA PRO A 84 6.46 28.65 -23.55
C PRO A 84 5.37 27.82 -22.87
N THR A 85 4.12 28.19 -23.08
CA THR A 85 2.93 27.46 -22.58
C THR A 85 1.99 27.13 -23.71
N ALA A 86 1.05 26.20 -23.49
CA ALA A 86 -0.07 25.99 -24.40
C ALA A 86 -1.37 25.78 -23.62
N THR A 87 -2.49 26.21 -24.22
CA THR A 87 -3.82 26.11 -23.62
C THR A 87 -4.82 25.49 -24.59
N TYR A 88 -5.57 24.51 -24.11
CA TYR A 88 -6.63 23.83 -24.87
C TYR A 88 -8.00 24.47 -24.58
N SER A 89 -8.84 24.62 -25.61
CA SER A 89 -10.25 24.98 -25.44
C SER A 89 -11.14 24.32 -26.49
N VAL A 90 -12.27 23.77 -26.05
CA VAL A 90 -13.35 23.32 -26.94
C VAL A 90 -14.05 24.56 -27.51
N VAL A 91 -14.27 24.57 -28.83
CA VAL A 91 -14.92 25.66 -29.57
C VAL A 91 -16.38 25.33 -29.88
N SER A 92 -16.64 24.07 -30.21
CA SER A 92 -18.00 23.51 -30.30
C SER A 92 -17.97 22.00 -30.09
N ASP A 93 -19.05 21.46 -29.53
CA ASP A 93 -19.29 20.02 -29.37
C ASP A 93 -20.73 19.74 -29.80
N TRP A 94 -20.94 18.67 -30.58
CA TRP A 94 -22.25 18.21 -31.04
C TRP A 94 -22.46 16.70 -30.73
N GLY A 95 -21.74 16.18 -29.73
CA GLY A 95 -21.87 14.82 -29.21
C GLY A 95 -21.15 13.77 -30.05
N SER A 96 -21.41 13.72 -31.35
CA SER A 96 -20.72 12.80 -32.28
C SER A 96 -19.32 13.30 -32.70
N GLY A 97 -19.01 14.56 -32.45
CA GLY A 97 -17.71 15.18 -32.72
C GLY A 97 -17.61 16.58 -32.11
N HIS A 98 -16.41 17.15 -32.18
CA HIS A 98 -16.11 18.47 -31.64
C HIS A 98 -15.12 19.25 -32.52
N THR A 99 -15.04 20.55 -32.30
CA THR A 99 -13.90 21.38 -32.70
C THR A 99 -13.21 21.97 -31.49
N ALA A 100 -11.89 22.09 -31.53
CA ALA A 100 -11.09 22.65 -30.45
C ALA A 100 -9.90 23.47 -30.97
N ASN A 101 -9.38 24.33 -30.12
CA ASN A 101 -8.17 25.12 -30.34
C ASN A 101 -7.09 24.74 -29.33
N ILE A 102 -5.83 24.81 -29.76
CA ILE A 102 -4.66 24.86 -28.87
C ILE A 102 -3.88 26.14 -29.18
N ALA A 103 -3.74 27.00 -28.18
CA ALA A 103 -3.02 28.27 -28.27
C ALA A 103 -1.63 28.18 -27.62
N VAL A 104 -0.59 28.20 -28.44
CA VAL A 104 0.83 28.20 -28.01
C VAL A 104 1.26 29.63 -27.71
N THR A 105 1.75 29.89 -26.51
CA THR A 105 2.22 31.20 -26.04
C THR A 105 3.73 31.18 -25.83
N ALA A 106 4.45 32.06 -26.49
CA ALA A 106 5.87 32.29 -26.22
C ALA A 106 6.01 33.08 -24.91
N GLY A 107 6.84 32.57 -23.99
CA GLY A 107 7.09 33.20 -22.68
C GLY A 107 8.08 34.37 -22.76
N GLY A 108 9.13 34.34 -21.94
CA GLY A 108 10.09 35.44 -21.81
C GLY A 108 10.98 35.68 -23.03
N ALA A 109 11.06 34.70 -23.95
CA ALA A 109 11.78 34.78 -25.21
C ALA A 109 10.84 34.44 -26.39
N ALA A 110 11.18 34.90 -27.59
CA ALA A 110 10.44 34.57 -28.79
C ALA A 110 10.70 33.13 -29.24
N VAL A 111 9.64 32.42 -29.66
CA VAL A 111 9.70 31.07 -30.21
C VAL A 111 9.78 31.16 -31.73
N ASN A 112 10.75 30.48 -32.35
CA ASN A 112 10.94 30.41 -33.80
C ASN A 112 10.89 28.95 -34.25
N GLY A 113 9.70 28.51 -34.66
CA GLY A 113 9.34 27.11 -34.83
C GLY A 113 8.72 26.55 -33.56
N TRP A 114 7.56 25.90 -33.68
CA TRP A 114 6.91 25.23 -32.56
C TRP A 114 6.35 23.87 -32.97
N THR A 115 6.46 22.94 -32.03
CA THR A 115 5.86 21.61 -32.01
C THR A 115 5.04 21.48 -30.73
N VAL A 116 3.87 20.87 -30.82
CA VAL A 116 3.01 20.52 -29.69
C VAL A 116 2.70 19.04 -29.75
N GLU A 117 2.92 18.34 -28.66
CA GLU A 117 2.68 16.91 -28.51
C GLU A 117 1.56 16.72 -27.48
N PHE A 118 0.62 15.80 -27.72
CA PHE A 118 -0.44 15.45 -26.78
C PHE A 118 -1.07 14.09 -27.11
N ASP A 119 -1.68 13.46 -26.11
CA ASP A 119 -2.49 12.25 -26.28
C ASP A 119 -3.98 12.60 -26.31
N THR A 120 -4.76 12.01 -27.23
CA THR A 120 -6.23 12.03 -27.19
C THR A 120 -6.82 10.77 -27.83
N PRO A 121 -7.93 10.22 -27.30
CA PRO A 121 -8.69 9.16 -27.99
C PRO A 121 -9.48 9.71 -29.20
N ALA A 122 -9.58 11.03 -29.38
CA ALA A 122 -10.29 11.62 -30.51
C ALA A 122 -9.50 11.46 -31.81
N GLN A 123 -10.11 10.86 -32.83
CA GLN A 123 -9.53 10.83 -34.17
C GLN A 123 -9.68 12.21 -34.83
N ILE A 124 -8.56 12.89 -35.05
CA ILE A 124 -8.52 14.19 -35.72
C ILE A 124 -8.84 14.00 -37.21
N THR A 125 -9.97 14.57 -37.65
CA THR A 125 -10.49 14.46 -39.02
C THR A 125 -10.17 15.68 -39.89
N ASN A 126 -9.88 16.84 -39.27
CA ASN A 126 -9.45 18.05 -39.96
C ASN A 126 -8.59 18.94 -39.03
N ILE A 127 -7.67 19.74 -39.58
CA ILE A 127 -6.76 20.61 -38.82
C ILE A 127 -6.45 21.90 -39.60
N TRP A 128 -6.34 23.03 -38.90
CA TRP A 128 -5.99 24.33 -39.47
C TRP A 128 -4.97 25.09 -38.60
N ASN A 129 -4.15 25.92 -39.25
CA ASN A 129 -3.02 26.67 -38.67
C ASN A 129 -1.93 25.80 -37.99
N GLY A 130 -1.96 24.49 -38.16
CA GLY A 130 -0.93 23.53 -37.77
C GLY A 130 -1.02 22.28 -38.66
N GLN A 131 0.01 21.43 -38.61
CA GLN A 131 0.10 20.21 -39.41
C GLN A 131 0.51 19.01 -38.55
N ILE A 132 -0.15 17.87 -38.73
CA ILE A 132 0.22 16.61 -38.06
C ILE A 132 1.54 16.11 -38.68
N THR A 133 2.57 15.97 -37.85
CA THR A 133 3.89 15.46 -38.23
C THR A 133 4.17 14.04 -37.74
N SER A 134 3.45 13.56 -36.73
CA SER A 134 3.41 12.16 -36.34
C SER A 134 2.08 11.83 -35.64
N HIS A 135 1.65 10.57 -35.73
CA HIS A 135 0.49 10.05 -35.02
C HIS A 135 0.68 8.54 -34.75
N VAL A 136 0.57 8.10 -33.49
CA VAL A 136 0.67 6.69 -33.08
C VAL A 136 -0.33 6.39 -31.97
N GLY A 137 -1.31 5.53 -32.23
CA GLY A 137 -2.34 5.16 -31.24
C GLY A 137 -3.25 6.33 -30.89
N THR A 138 -3.02 6.94 -29.73
CA THR A 138 -3.67 8.19 -29.28
C THR A 138 -2.75 9.41 -29.34
N HIS A 139 -1.45 9.21 -29.58
CA HIS A 139 -0.44 10.25 -29.50
C HIS A 139 -0.34 11.06 -30.79
N TYR A 140 -0.45 12.38 -30.71
CA TYR A 140 -0.36 13.32 -31.83
C TYR A 140 0.80 14.31 -31.66
N VAL A 141 1.58 14.50 -32.72
CA VAL A 141 2.64 15.52 -32.80
C VAL A 141 2.28 16.52 -33.89
N ILE A 142 1.99 17.77 -33.50
CA ILE A 142 1.59 18.87 -34.39
C ILE A 142 2.71 19.89 -34.50
N SER A 143 3.02 20.38 -35.70
CA SER A 143 3.98 21.48 -35.91
C SER A 143 3.39 22.70 -36.59
N ASN A 144 4.10 23.82 -36.52
CA ASN A 144 3.70 25.09 -37.10
C ASN A 144 3.58 25.07 -38.64
N MET A 145 2.77 25.98 -39.16
CA MET A 145 2.77 26.35 -40.57
C MET A 145 3.85 27.39 -40.86
N SER A 146 4.23 27.57 -42.13
CA SER A 146 5.29 28.48 -42.55
C SER A 146 5.06 29.96 -42.18
N TYR A 147 3.80 30.37 -41.96
CA TYR A 147 3.41 31.74 -41.66
C TYR A 147 3.18 32.03 -40.16
N ASN A 148 3.15 31.02 -39.29
CA ASN A 148 2.84 31.20 -37.86
C ASN A 148 3.83 30.51 -36.88
N GLY A 149 5.00 30.09 -37.39
CA GLY A 149 6.08 29.54 -36.55
C GLY A 149 6.83 30.57 -35.70
N ALA A 150 6.82 31.85 -36.09
CA ALA A 150 7.47 32.93 -35.33
C ALA A 150 6.48 33.58 -34.35
N VAL A 151 6.72 33.40 -33.05
CA VAL A 151 5.87 33.90 -31.96
C VAL A 151 6.71 34.77 -31.03
N ALA A 152 6.46 36.08 -31.03
CA ALA A 152 7.22 37.02 -30.19
C ALA A 152 6.96 36.80 -28.69
N ALA A 153 7.92 37.15 -27.83
CA ALA A 153 7.82 37.02 -26.38
C ALA A 153 6.52 37.67 -25.83
N GLY A 154 5.81 36.95 -24.96
CA GLY A 154 4.50 37.36 -24.43
C GLY A 154 3.40 37.49 -25.49
N LYS A 155 3.45 36.67 -26.56
CA LYS A 155 2.41 36.55 -27.60
C LYS A 155 2.04 35.09 -27.82
N SER A 156 0.86 34.89 -28.38
CA SER A 156 0.28 33.58 -28.65
C SER A 156 -0.02 33.40 -30.14
N THR A 157 0.04 32.16 -30.59
CA THR A 157 -0.48 31.67 -31.88
C THR A 157 -1.41 30.51 -31.61
N THR A 158 -2.31 30.18 -32.54
CA THR A 158 -3.35 29.16 -32.31
C THR A 158 -3.52 28.28 -33.53
N PHE A 159 -3.48 26.96 -33.30
CA PHE A 159 -4.02 25.96 -34.22
C PHE A 159 -5.33 25.41 -33.69
N GLY A 160 -6.15 24.87 -34.58
CA GLY A 160 -7.39 24.23 -34.21
C GLY A 160 -7.67 23.00 -35.07
N TYR A 161 -8.53 22.13 -34.57
CA TYR A 161 -8.83 20.87 -35.19
C TYR A 161 -10.29 20.46 -34.99
N GLN A 162 -10.75 19.55 -35.85
CA GLN A 162 -12.01 18.84 -35.75
C GLN A 162 -11.72 17.37 -35.46
N ALA A 163 -12.42 16.78 -34.51
CA ALA A 163 -12.21 15.37 -34.14
C ALA A 163 -13.50 14.68 -33.68
N THR A 164 -13.45 13.36 -33.60
CA THR A 164 -14.56 12.48 -33.19
C THR A 164 -14.06 11.43 -32.19
N PRO A 165 -14.76 11.12 -31.09
CA PRO A 165 -16.11 11.57 -30.70
C PRO A 165 -16.17 13.00 -30.11
N GLY A 166 -17.29 13.36 -29.46
CA GLY A 166 -17.44 14.62 -28.71
C GLY A 166 -16.45 14.76 -27.55
N ALA A 167 -16.22 16.00 -27.11
CA ALA A 167 -15.06 16.40 -26.31
C ALA A 167 -15.10 15.91 -24.85
N VAL A 168 -16.29 15.60 -24.31
CA VAL A 168 -16.50 15.22 -22.90
C VAL A 168 -15.68 13.98 -22.49
N GLY A 169 -15.39 13.07 -23.42
CA GLY A 169 -14.53 11.90 -23.20
C GLY A 169 -13.18 11.95 -23.93
N SER A 170 -12.76 13.10 -24.44
CA SER A 170 -11.65 13.16 -25.42
C SER A 170 -10.74 14.40 -25.33
N ALA A 171 -10.73 15.10 -24.19
CA ALA A 171 -9.79 16.19 -23.96
C ALA A 171 -8.32 15.69 -23.99
N PRO A 172 -7.36 16.49 -24.49
CA PRO A 172 -5.98 16.05 -24.64
C PRO A 172 -5.20 16.03 -23.31
N THR A 173 -4.37 15.01 -23.13
CA THR A 173 -3.45 14.83 -21.99
C THR A 173 -1.98 14.92 -22.44
N ASN A 174 -1.05 14.88 -21.47
CA ASN A 174 0.41 14.85 -21.69
C ASN A 174 0.95 15.97 -22.62
N LEU A 175 0.36 17.16 -22.52
CA LEU A 175 0.61 18.24 -23.47
C LEU A 175 2.00 18.88 -23.26
N THR A 176 2.83 18.87 -24.31
CA THR A 176 4.17 19.50 -24.33
C THR A 176 4.26 20.61 -25.38
N VAL A 177 5.22 21.53 -25.22
CA VAL A 177 5.63 22.47 -26.27
C VAL A 177 7.13 22.36 -26.46
N ASN A 178 7.57 22.04 -27.68
CA ASN A 178 8.98 21.79 -28.03
C ASN A 178 9.67 20.78 -27.09
N GLY A 179 8.97 19.70 -26.71
CA GLY A 179 9.47 18.68 -25.77
C GLY A 179 9.50 19.09 -24.30
N VAL A 180 9.05 20.29 -23.95
CA VAL A 180 8.91 20.74 -22.56
C VAL A 180 7.46 20.55 -22.11
N ALA A 181 7.25 19.77 -21.05
CA ALA A 181 5.93 19.61 -20.44
C ALA A 181 5.40 20.97 -19.96
N VAL A 182 4.17 21.32 -20.34
CA VAL A 182 3.54 22.58 -19.94
C VAL A 182 2.40 22.31 -18.97
N SER A 183 2.39 23.00 -17.83
CA SER A 183 1.26 22.92 -16.89
C SER A 183 0.01 23.48 -17.58
N THR A 184 -1.03 22.65 -17.71
CA THR A 184 -2.36 23.15 -18.06
C THR A 184 -2.80 24.13 -16.96
N PRO A 185 -3.21 25.36 -17.30
CA PRO A 185 -3.76 26.27 -16.29
C PRO A 185 -4.94 25.61 -15.60
N PRO A 186 -5.12 25.81 -14.28
CA PRO A 186 -6.16 25.12 -13.52
C PRO A 186 -7.53 25.41 -14.14
N THR A 187 -8.12 24.38 -14.76
CA THR A 187 -9.41 24.53 -15.43
C THR A 187 -10.46 24.91 -14.39
N THR A 188 -11.12 26.05 -14.57
CA THR A 188 -12.40 26.32 -13.92
C THR A 188 -13.33 25.15 -14.29
N PRO A 189 -13.95 24.43 -13.34
CA PRO A 189 -14.79 23.28 -13.64
C PRO A 189 -15.81 23.58 -14.75
N THR A 190 -16.01 22.62 -15.66
CA THR A 190 -17.00 22.75 -16.74
C THR A 190 -18.32 22.12 -16.32
N ILE A 191 -19.43 22.80 -16.59
CA ILE A 191 -20.80 22.34 -16.32
C ILE A 191 -21.49 21.92 -17.61
N SER A 192 -22.10 20.73 -17.60
CA SER A 192 -23.03 20.24 -18.62
C SER A 192 -24.42 19.98 -18.03
N ILE A 193 -25.45 20.01 -18.87
CA ILE A 193 -26.80 19.51 -18.57
C ILE A 193 -27.18 18.41 -19.56
N ALA A 194 -27.84 17.35 -19.07
CA ALA A 194 -28.30 16.21 -19.87
C ALA A 194 -29.78 16.34 -20.27
N ASP A 195 -30.13 15.75 -21.41
CA ASP A 195 -31.50 15.63 -21.90
C ASP A 195 -32.33 14.67 -21.04
N THR A 196 -33.67 14.78 -21.09
CA THR A 196 -34.58 13.89 -20.36
C THR A 196 -35.86 13.63 -21.15
N THR A 197 -36.57 12.55 -20.82
CA THR A 197 -37.87 12.21 -21.41
C THR A 197 -38.85 11.84 -20.30
N VAL A 198 -40.08 12.30 -20.38
CA VAL A 198 -41.16 11.97 -19.43
C VAL A 198 -42.49 11.83 -20.19
N THR A 199 -43.35 10.96 -19.69
CA THR A 199 -44.76 10.88 -20.14
C THR A 199 -45.60 11.85 -19.32
N GLU A 200 -46.50 12.58 -19.96
CA GLU A 200 -47.31 13.60 -19.28
C GLU A 200 -48.26 12.99 -18.26
N GLY A 201 -49.01 11.97 -18.69
CA GLY A 201 -49.97 11.23 -17.89
C GLY A 201 -51.36 11.85 -17.95
N ASN A 202 -52.38 10.99 -18.11
CA ASN A 202 -53.83 11.25 -18.13
C ASN A 202 -54.45 12.22 -17.06
N SER A 203 -53.68 12.75 -16.10
CA SER A 203 -53.99 13.96 -15.32
C SER A 203 -52.85 14.35 -14.35
N GLY A 204 -52.69 15.65 -14.09
CA GLY A 204 -51.97 16.16 -12.92
C GLY A 204 -50.64 16.84 -13.25
N SER A 205 -49.53 16.38 -12.65
CA SER A 205 -48.20 16.86 -13.03
C SER A 205 -47.09 15.83 -12.82
N SER A 206 -46.33 15.54 -13.88
CA SER A 206 -45.16 14.66 -13.91
C SER A 206 -43.86 15.46 -13.77
N ASN A 207 -42.78 14.83 -13.28
CA ASN A 207 -41.50 15.51 -13.02
C ASN A 207 -40.43 15.16 -14.08
N ALA A 208 -40.27 15.99 -15.10
CA ALA A 208 -39.10 15.94 -15.96
C ALA A 208 -37.86 16.35 -15.15
N THR A 209 -36.91 15.43 -14.97
CA THR A 209 -35.70 15.67 -14.17
C THR A 209 -34.47 15.63 -15.07
N LEU A 210 -33.73 16.73 -15.09
CA LEU A 210 -32.53 16.93 -15.90
C LEU A 210 -31.31 16.99 -14.98
N THR A 211 -30.31 16.15 -15.24
CA THR A 211 -29.06 16.13 -14.45
C THR A 211 -28.09 17.19 -14.95
N VAL A 212 -27.51 17.94 -14.02
CA VAL A 212 -26.50 18.99 -14.26
C VAL A 212 -25.20 18.57 -13.56
N THR A 213 -24.11 18.44 -14.31
CA THR A 213 -22.88 17.77 -13.87
C THR A 213 -21.67 18.69 -14.03
N MET A 214 -20.78 18.70 -13.04
CA MET A 214 -19.45 19.32 -13.11
C MET A 214 -18.38 18.28 -13.47
N SER A 215 -17.43 18.65 -14.33
CA SER A 215 -16.31 17.77 -14.74
C SER A 215 -15.29 17.45 -13.63
N LYS A 216 -15.34 18.16 -12.50
CA LYS A 216 -14.60 17.86 -11.27
C LYS A 216 -15.19 18.65 -10.10
N ALA A 217 -14.97 18.20 -8.87
CA ALA A 217 -15.37 18.93 -7.68
C ALA A 217 -14.65 20.28 -7.56
N ALA A 218 -15.32 21.27 -6.95
CA ALA A 218 -14.71 22.54 -6.57
C ALA A 218 -14.47 22.63 -5.06
N THR A 219 -13.46 23.39 -4.65
CA THR A 219 -13.13 23.68 -3.24
C THR A 219 -13.93 24.84 -2.66
N THR A 220 -14.55 25.66 -3.52
CA THR A 220 -15.52 26.71 -3.16
C THR A 220 -16.85 26.42 -3.87
N PRO A 221 -18.00 26.82 -3.31
CA PRO A 221 -19.30 26.63 -3.98
C PRO A 221 -19.34 27.22 -5.39
N VAL A 222 -19.96 26.48 -6.31
CA VAL A 222 -20.12 26.84 -7.72
C VAL A 222 -21.59 27.05 -8.00
N THR A 223 -21.94 28.12 -8.73
CA THR A 223 -23.34 28.42 -9.07
C THR A 223 -23.53 28.54 -10.57
N VAL A 224 -24.69 28.11 -11.05
CA VAL A 224 -25.14 28.32 -12.42
C VAL A 224 -26.63 28.61 -12.42
N ASN A 225 -27.07 29.60 -13.20
CA ASN A 225 -28.49 29.87 -13.38
C ASN A 225 -29.05 28.91 -14.43
N TYR A 226 -30.30 28.48 -14.27
CA TYR A 226 -31.04 27.75 -15.29
C TYR A 226 -32.39 28.44 -15.57
N THR A 227 -32.86 28.30 -16.80
CA THR A 227 -34.14 28.82 -17.29
C THR A 227 -34.75 27.84 -18.29
N THR A 228 -36.00 27.45 -18.09
CA THR A 228 -36.78 26.73 -19.10
C THR A 228 -37.19 27.66 -20.25
N GLY A 229 -37.16 27.16 -21.49
CA GLY A 229 -37.74 27.82 -22.67
C GLY A 229 -38.58 26.86 -23.50
N ASN A 230 -39.62 27.38 -24.16
CA ASN A 230 -40.51 26.60 -25.04
C ASN A 230 -39.72 25.92 -26.17
N GLY A 231 -40.19 24.77 -26.63
CA GLY A 231 -39.74 24.09 -27.85
C GLY A 231 -40.90 23.96 -28.82
N THR A 232 -41.44 22.74 -28.98
CA THR A 232 -42.84 22.57 -29.38
C THR A 232 -43.78 22.80 -28.19
N ALA A 233 -43.42 22.29 -27.01
CA ALA A 233 -44.11 22.53 -25.75
C ALA A 233 -44.02 24.01 -25.31
N THR A 234 -45.11 24.46 -24.71
CA THR A 234 -45.43 25.82 -24.30
C THR A 234 -45.60 25.96 -22.79
N ALA A 235 -44.74 26.76 -22.17
CA ALA A 235 -44.80 26.99 -20.73
C ALA A 235 -46.14 27.61 -20.29
N GLY A 236 -46.82 26.94 -19.35
CA GLY A 236 -48.13 27.32 -18.81
C GLY A 236 -49.31 26.51 -19.34
N ALA A 237 -49.11 25.72 -20.40
CA ALA A 237 -50.00 24.63 -20.78
C ALA A 237 -49.35 23.30 -20.34
N ASP A 238 -48.31 22.88 -21.05
CA ASP A 238 -47.80 21.49 -21.06
C ASP A 238 -46.63 21.32 -20.08
N PHE A 239 -45.97 22.42 -19.68
CA PHE A 239 -45.05 22.43 -18.54
C PHE A 239 -45.06 23.74 -17.77
N THR A 240 -44.67 23.70 -16.50
CA THR A 240 -44.49 24.88 -15.64
C THR A 240 -43.13 25.53 -15.92
N SER A 241 -43.14 26.81 -16.31
CA SER A 241 -41.89 27.57 -16.47
C SER A 241 -41.10 27.61 -15.16
N THR A 242 -39.84 27.17 -15.18
CA THR A 242 -38.98 27.13 -14.00
C THR A 242 -37.66 27.85 -14.30
N THR A 243 -37.27 28.73 -13.38
CA THR A 243 -35.96 29.40 -13.41
C THR A 243 -35.37 29.39 -12.01
N GLY A 244 -34.05 29.39 -11.89
CA GLY A 244 -33.38 29.45 -10.60
C GLY A 244 -31.86 29.49 -10.69
N THR A 245 -31.22 29.48 -9.52
CA THR A 245 -29.77 29.27 -9.39
C THR A 245 -29.54 27.92 -8.74
N LEU A 246 -28.84 27.06 -9.45
CA LEU A 246 -28.39 25.75 -8.99
C LEU A 246 -26.99 25.91 -8.38
N THR A 247 -26.81 25.38 -7.17
CA THR A 247 -25.58 25.54 -6.38
C THR A 247 -24.97 24.18 -6.10
N PHE A 248 -23.75 23.96 -6.56
CA PHE A 248 -22.89 22.88 -6.10
C PHE A 248 -22.15 23.37 -4.86
N ALA A 249 -22.31 22.67 -3.73
CA ALA A 249 -21.46 22.90 -2.57
C ALA A 249 -20.02 22.41 -2.85
N ALA A 250 -19.06 22.78 -2.01
CA ALA A 250 -17.70 22.26 -2.13
C ALA A 250 -17.74 20.71 -2.06
N GLY A 251 -16.98 20.04 -2.94
CA GLY A 251 -17.02 18.58 -3.11
C GLY A 251 -18.15 18.02 -4.02
N VAL A 252 -19.26 18.75 -4.23
CA VAL A 252 -20.42 18.24 -4.99
C VAL A 252 -20.20 18.38 -6.50
N THR A 253 -20.47 17.31 -7.25
CA THR A 253 -20.26 17.24 -8.71
C THR A 253 -21.52 17.06 -9.55
N SER A 254 -22.66 16.74 -8.94
CA SER A 254 -23.95 16.55 -9.63
C SER A 254 -25.10 17.17 -8.85
N GLN A 255 -26.06 17.73 -9.58
CA GLN A 255 -27.30 18.34 -9.08
C GLN A 255 -28.41 18.14 -10.13
N THR A 256 -29.67 18.33 -9.76
CA THR A 256 -30.81 18.18 -10.69
C THR A 256 -31.62 19.46 -10.86
N VAL A 257 -32.14 19.66 -12.08
CA VAL A 257 -33.23 20.60 -12.37
C VAL A 257 -34.50 19.79 -12.59
N THR A 258 -35.52 20.04 -11.77
CA THR A 258 -36.86 19.44 -11.96
C THR A 258 -37.80 20.45 -12.60
N VAL A 259 -38.41 20.06 -13.71
CA VAL A 259 -39.46 20.80 -14.42
C VAL A 259 -40.75 19.99 -14.31
N LYS A 260 -41.84 20.64 -13.92
CA LYS A 260 -43.16 19.99 -13.86
C LYS A 260 -43.80 20.04 -15.23
N VAL A 261 -44.02 18.87 -15.82
CA VAL A 261 -44.89 18.66 -16.98
C VAL A 261 -46.32 18.56 -16.46
N ALA A 262 -47.27 19.22 -17.11
CA ALA A 262 -48.69 19.05 -16.83
C ALA A 262 -49.20 17.79 -17.56
N GLY A 263 -50.26 17.17 -17.05
CA GLY A 263 -50.91 16.05 -17.72
C GLY A 263 -52.40 16.31 -17.88
N ASP A 264 -52.94 16.09 -19.09
CA ASP A 264 -54.38 16.18 -19.35
C ASP A 264 -54.97 14.95 -20.08
N THR A 265 -55.74 15.11 -21.16
CA THR A 265 -56.45 14.04 -21.90
C THR A 265 -56.57 14.33 -23.42
N ALA A 266 -55.86 15.34 -23.94
CA ALA A 266 -55.84 15.69 -25.36
C ALA A 266 -54.88 14.79 -26.14
N VAL A 267 -55.19 14.49 -27.41
CA VAL A 267 -54.25 13.75 -28.28
C VAL A 267 -53.43 14.73 -29.08
N GLU A 268 -52.17 14.84 -28.68
CA GLU A 268 -51.20 15.74 -29.26
C GLU A 268 -50.04 14.91 -29.87
N ALA A 269 -48.87 15.51 -30.07
CA ALA A 269 -47.68 14.81 -30.56
C ALA A 269 -46.63 14.75 -29.45
N ASP A 270 -45.58 13.95 -29.60
CA ASP A 270 -44.43 14.03 -28.69
C ASP A 270 -43.82 15.43 -28.75
N GLU A 271 -43.87 16.14 -27.63
CA GLU A 271 -43.54 17.54 -27.49
C GLU A 271 -42.17 17.76 -26.83
N THR A 272 -41.63 18.96 -26.90
CA THR A 272 -40.29 19.29 -26.40
C THR A 272 -40.23 20.66 -25.75
N PHE A 273 -39.53 20.77 -24.62
CA PHE A 273 -39.07 22.04 -24.05
C PHE A 273 -37.55 22.03 -23.90
N THR A 274 -36.96 23.19 -23.61
CA THR A 274 -35.52 23.34 -23.39
C THR A 274 -35.21 23.86 -22.00
N VAL A 275 -34.03 23.50 -21.47
CA VAL A 275 -33.46 24.09 -20.26
C VAL A 275 -32.09 24.67 -20.61
N ALA A 276 -31.95 25.98 -20.46
CA ALA A 276 -30.74 26.73 -20.75
C ALA A 276 -30.00 27.14 -19.47
N LEU A 277 -28.71 26.80 -19.39
CA LEU A 277 -27.79 27.24 -18.36
C LEU A 277 -27.20 28.62 -18.70
N SER A 278 -26.98 29.46 -17.69
CA SER A 278 -26.45 30.81 -17.84
C SER A 278 -25.71 31.29 -16.58
N ASN A 279 -24.98 32.41 -16.70
CA ASN A 279 -24.31 33.10 -15.58
C ASN A 279 -23.51 32.18 -14.62
N PRO A 280 -22.62 31.30 -15.11
CA PRO A 280 -21.84 30.44 -14.24
C PRO A 280 -20.84 31.26 -13.41
N SER A 281 -20.69 30.90 -12.14
CA SER A 281 -19.71 31.46 -11.20
C SER A 281 -18.91 30.34 -10.55
N GLY A 282 -17.58 30.47 -10.54
CA GLY A 282 -16.67 29.38 -10.16
C GLY A 282 -16.60 28.22 -11.17
N ALA A 283 -17.25 28.35 -12.33
CA ALA A 283 -17.28 27.36 -13.41
C ALA A 283 -17.34 28.03 -14.79
N THR A 284 -17.18 27.22 -15.83
CA THR A 284 -17.57 27.54 -17.22
C THR A 284 -18.64 26.53 -17.67
N ILE A 285 -19.38 26.81 -18.74
CA ILE A 285 -20.41 25.89 -19.27
C ILE A 285 -19.84 25.18 -20.50
N SER A 286 -19.80 23.85 -20.49
CA SER A 286 -19.42 23.01 -21.65
C SER A 286 -20.63 22.60 -22.49
N ARG A 287 -21.76 22.28 -21.85
CA ARG A 287 -23.05 22.07 -22.52
C ARG A 287 -24.13 22.91 -21.84
N GLY A 288 -24.52 24.00 -22.49
CA GLY A 288 -25.42 25.01 -21.93
C GLY A 288 -26.91 24.77 -22.17
N THR A 289 -27.29 23.74 -22.92
CA THR A 289 -28.69 23.45 -23.26
C THR A 289 -28.97 21.95 -23.25
N ALA A 290 -30.13 21.60 -22.71
CA ALA A 290 -30.73 20.28 -22.82
C ALA A 290 -32.20 20.38 -23.24
N THR A 291 -32.71 19.32 -23.83
CA THR A 291 -34.10 19.14 -24.22
C THR A 291 -34.80 18.22 -23.21
N GLY A 292 -35.99 18.61 -22.77
CA GLY A 292 -36.94 17.71 -22.13
C GLY A 292 -38.01 17.32 -23.14
N THR A 293 -38.15 16.02 -23.42
CA THR A 293 -39.22 15.49 -24.28
C THR A 293 -40.41 15.06 -23.42
N ILE A 294 -41.61 15.45 -23.85
CA ILE A 294 -42.90 15.05 -23.30
C ILE A 294 -43.51 14.05 -24.28
N THR A 295 -43.90 12.86 -23.83
CA THR A 295 -44.52 11.85 -24.72
C THR A 295 -46.01 11.73 -24.44
N ASN A 296 -46.83 11.74 -25.50
CA ASN A 296 -48.29 11.64 -25.41
C ASN A 296 -48.75 10.22 -25.04
N ASP A 297 -49.48 10.03 -23.94
CA ASP A 297 -50.15 8.77 -23.60
C ASP A 297 -51.63 8.67 -24.01
N ASP A 298 -52.21 9.75 -24.54
CA ASP A 298 -53.65 9.85 -24.81
C ASP A 298 -54.13 9.35 -26.18
N VAL A 299 -55.44 9.03 -26.25
CA VAL A 299 -56.10 8.38 -27.41
C VAL A 299 -57.45 9.03 -27.79
N ALA A 300 -57.65 9.26 -29.09
CA ALA A 300 -58.63 10.23 -29.56
C ALA A 300 -60.07 9.67 -29.58
N SER A 301 -61.00 10.35 -28.90
CA SER A 301 -62.43 10.02 -28.94
C SER A 301 -63.14 10.74 -30.11
N ASN A 302 -64.00 10.01 -30.83
CA ASN A 302 -64.77 10.55 -31.96
C ASN A 302 -66.11 9.78 -32.14
N PRO A 303 -67.27 10.42 -32.36
CA PRO A 303 -68.54 9.70 -32.43
C PRO A 303 -68.78 9.01 -33.79
N GLY A 304 -69.13 7.71 -33.76
CA GLY A 304 -69.85 7.07 -34.87
C GLY A 304 -69.02 6.49 -36.02
N THR A 305 -67.77 6.07 -35.79
CA THR A 305 -67.05 5.22 -36.76
C THR A 305 -67.73 3.87 -36.93
N ASN A 306 -67.59 3.25 -38.11
CA ASN A 306 -67.84 1.82 -38.26
C ASN A 306 -66.84 1.03 -37.38
N SER A 307 -67.21 -0.15 -36.91
CA SER A 307 -66.31 -1.04 -36.17
C SER A 307 -66.27 -2.43 -36.78
N VAL A 308 -65.15 -3.15 -36.63
CA VAL A 308 -64.97 -4.48 -37.25
C VAL A 308 -64.46 -5.53 -36.27
N THR A 309 -65.29 -6.55 -35.97
CA THR A 309 -64.83 -7.74 -35.24
C THR A 309 -64.02 -8.64 -36.19
N TYR A 310 -62.88 -9.15 -35.75
CA TYR A 310 -62.23 -10.31 -36.35
C TYR A 310 -62.31 -11.51 -35.39
N SER A 311 -62.51 -12.71 -35.94
CA SER A 311 -62.52 -13.95 -35.15
C SER A 311 -62.07 -15.16 -35.99
N VAL A 312 -61.23 -16.01 -35.42
CA VAL A 312 -60.89 -17.32 -36.01
C VAL A 312 -61.94 -18.32 -35.56
N ALA A 313 -62.62 -18.96 -36.52
CA ALA A 313 -63.68 -19.95 -36.26
C ALA A 313 -63.13 -21.37 -36.06
N SER A 314 -62.00 -21.68 -36.70
CA SER A 314 -61.28 -22.94 -36.56
C SER A 314 -59.88 -22.82 -37.16
N ASP A 315 -58.86 -23.33 -36.49
CA ASP A 315 -57.48 -23.44 -37.00
C ASP A 315 -57.03 -24.90 -36.90
N TRP A 316 -56.26 -25.36 -37.88
CA TRP A 316 -55.66 -26.70 -37.94
C TRP A 316 -54.16 -26.64 -38.31
N GLY A 317 -53.51 -25.49 -38.10
CA GLY A 317 -52.06 -25.27 -38.22
C GLY A 317 -51.56 -25.08 -39.65
N SER A 318 -52.06 -25.86 -40.60
CA SER A 318 -51.77 -25.67 -42.04
C SER A 318 -52.74 -24.70 -42.73
N GLY A 319 -53.83 -24.33 -42.07
CA GLY A 319 -54.83 -23.37 -42.53
C GLY A 319 -55.86 -23.07 -41.46
N HIS A 320 -56.68 -22.04 -41.69
CA HIS A 320 -57.71 -21.60 -40.77
C HIS A 320 -58.96 -21.09 -41.50
N ASN A 321 -60.09 -21.07 -40.79
CA ASN A 321 -61.32 -20.35 -41.17
C ASN A 321 -61.51 -19.16 -40.24
N ALA A 322 -61.88 -17.99 -40.76
CA ALA A 322 -62.13 -16.78 -39.98
C ALA A 322 -63.40 -16.04 -40.44
N ASN A 323 -63.97 -15.20 -39.56
CA ASN A 323 -65.09 -14.32 -39.84
C ASN A 323 -64.73 -12.87 -39.52
N ILE A 324 -65.18 -11.96 -40.38
CA ILE A 324 -65.13 -10.51 -40.23
C ILE A 324 -66.58 -9.99 -40.14
N THR A 325 -66.90 -9.24 -39.08
CA THR A 325 -68.22 -8.61 -38.89
C THR A 325 -68.04 -7.10 -38.87
N VAL A 326 -68.71 -6.40 -39.78
CA VAL A 326 -68.81 -4.94 -39.80
C VAL A 326 -70.03 -4.52 -39.00
N THR A 327 -69.85 -3.67 -37.99
CA THR A 327 -70.91 -2.89 -37.36
C THR A 327 -70.98 -1.52 -38.03
N ALA A 328 -72.14 -1.16 -38.54
CA ALA A 328 -72.38 0.13 -39.18
C ALA A 328 -72.52 1.24 -38.12
N GLY A 329 -71.57 2.17 -38.05
CA GLY A 329 -71.68 3.39 -37.23
C GLY A 329 -72.73 4.37 -37.77
N GLN A 330 -72.96 4.29 -39.08
CA GLN A 330 -73.95 5.04 -39.85
C GLN A 330 -74.51 4.15 -40.97
N ASN A 331 -75.67 4.47 -41.54
CA ASN A 331 -76.31 3.65 -42.58
C ASN A 331 -75.37 3.40 -43.78
N LEU A 332 -75.00 2.14 -44.01
CA LEU A 332 -74.23 1.69 -45.17
C LEU A 332 -75.18 1.25 -46.30
N ASN A 333 -74.81 1.53 -47.54
CA ASN A 333 -75.58 1.13 -48.72
C ASN A 333 -74.62 0.76 -49.86
N GLY A 334 -74.12 -0.47 -49.79
CA GLY A 334 -72.83 -0.88 -50.32
C GLY A 334 -71.76 -0.79 -49.24
N TRP A 335 -70.90 -1.81 -49.15
CA TRP A 335 -69.73 -1.80 -48.27
C TRP A 335 -68.53 -2.50 -48.92
N THR A 336 -67.35 -1.91 -48.77
CA THR A 336 -66.05 -2.57 -48.85
C THR A 336 -65.46 -2.74 -47.45
N VAL A 337 -64.65 -3.78 -47.26
CA VAL A 337 -63.72 -3.92 -46.14
C VAL A 337 -62.33 -4.16 -46.72
N GLU A 338 -61.36 -3.40 -46.24
CA GLU A 338 -59.98 -3.40 -46.73
C GLU A 338 -59.08 -3.76 -45.55
N PHE A 339 -58.13 -4.69 -45.74
CA PHE A 339 -57.21 -5.12 -44.69
C PHE A 339 -55.95 -5.79 -45.25
N ASP A 340 -54.90 -5.77 -44.45
CA ASP A 340 -53.68 -6.54 -44.68
C ASP A 340 -53.68 -7.84 -43.86
N THR A 341 -53.31 -8.96 -44.50
CA THR A 341 -52.98 -10.21 -43.82
C THR A 341 -51.89 -10.97 -44.58
N PRO A 342 -50.93 -11.62 -43.88
CA PRO A 342 -49.95 -12.50 -44.52
C PRO A 342 -50.57 -13.84 -44.99
N ALA A 343 -51.77 -14.19 -44.54
CA ALA A 343 -52.42 -15.45 -44.89
C ALA A 343 -53.13 -15.36 -46.25
N GLN A 344 -52.88 -16.31 -47.14
CA GLN A 344 -53.47 -16.35 -48.48
C GLN A 344 -54.89 -16.93 -48.41
N ILE A 345 -55.89 -16.12 -48.78
CA ILE A 345 -57.29 -16.53 -48.81
C ILE A 345 -57.53 -17.54 -49.95
N THR A 346 -57.97 -18.74 -49.60
CA THR A 346 -58.25 -19.85 -50.53
C THR A 346 -59.74 -20.02 -50.85
N ASN A 347 -60.64 -19.54 -49.99
CA ASN A 347 -62.09 -19.56 -50.20
C ASN A 347 -62.78 -18.43 -49.40
N ILE A 348 -63.95 -17.95 -49.85
CA ILE A 348 -64.70 -16.86 -49.21
C ILE A 348 -66.22 -17.04 -49.35
N TRP A 349 -66.98 -16.61 -48.36
CA TRP A 349 -68.45 -16.63 -48.35
C TRP A 349 -69.05 -15.35 -47.75
N ASN A 350 -70.25 -14.99 -48.19
CA ASN A 350 -71.01 -13.78 -47.84
C ASN A 350 -70.33 -12.42 -48.17
N GLY A 351 -69.17 -12.44 -48.82
CA GLY A 351 -68.50 -11.31 -49.46
C GLY A 351 -67.70 -11.81 -50.67
N GLN A 352 -67.17 -10.89 -51.48
CA GLN A 352 -66.39 -11.19 -52.68
C GLN A 352 -65.09 -10.39 -52.72
N ILE A 353 -63.98 -11.01 -53.09
CA ILE A 353 -62.69 -10.31 -53.27
C ILE A 353 -62.79 -9.47 -54.55
N THR A 354 -62.60 -8.15 -54.44
CA THR A 354 -62.57 -7.21 -55.58
C THR A 354 -61.16 -6.74 -55.91
N SER A 355 -60.21 -6.83 -54.98
CA SER A 355 -58.78 -6.62 -55.24
C SER A 355 -57.92 -7.43 -54.26
N HIS A 356 -56.73 -7.83 -54.69
CA HIS A 356 -55.70 -8.46 -53.86
C HIS A 356 -54.31 -8.09 -54.40
N VAL A 357 -53.44 -7.52 -53.56
CA VAL A 357 -52.06 -7.14 -53.90
C VAL A 357 -51.12 -7.43 -52.72
N GLY A 358 -50.25 -8.44 -52.86
CA GLY A 358 -49.28 -8.80 -51.83
C GLY A 358 -49.94 -9.42 -50.60
N THR A 359 -50.12 -8.62 -49.54
CA THR A 359 -50.88 -8.97 -48.32
C THR A 359 -52.23 -8.25 -48.25
N HIS A 360 -52.48 -7.29 -49.13
CA HIS A 360 -53.63 -6.40 -49.05
C HIS A 360 -54.84 -6.98 -49.78
N TYR A 361 -55.98 -7.07 -49.09
CA TYR A 361 -57.25 -7.56 -49.61
C TYR A 361 -58.35 -6.50 -49.54
N VAL A 362 -59.09 -6.36 -50.64
CA VAL A 362 -60.33 -5.57 -50.70
C VAL A 362 -61.49 -6.52 -50.93
N ILE A 363 -62.42 -6.58 -49.98
CA ILE A 363 -63.63 -7.40 -50.01
C ILE A 363 -64.83 -6.49 -50.17
N SER A 364 -65.81 -6.84 -51.00
CA SER A 364 -67.09 -6.12 -51.10
C SER A 364 -68.30 -6.99 -50.78
N ASN A 365 -69.42 -6.32 -50.54
CA ASN A 365 -70.71 -6.93 -50.26
C ASN A 365 -71.22 -7.83 -51.39
N MET A 366 -72.09 -8.78 -51.04
CA MET A 366 -72.98 -9.45 -51.98
C MET A 366 -74.24 -8.61 -52.21
N SER A 367 -75.01 -8.89 -53.27
CA SER A 367 -76.22 -8.11 -53.60
C SER A 367 -77.32 -8.14 -52.51
N TYR A 368 -77.35 -9.18 -51.68
CA TYR A 368 -78.37 -9.37 -50.64
C TYR A 368 -77.99 -8.81 -49.26
N ASN A 369 -76.73 -8.44 -49.02
CA ASN A 369 -76.26 -7.87 -47.75
C ASN A 369 -75.61 -6.48 -47.90
N ALA A 370 -75.92 -5.78 -49.00
CA ALA A 370 -75.37 -4.46 -49.32
C ALA A 370 -75.77 -3.36 -48.32
N THR A 371 -77.01 -3.37 -47.84
CA THR A 371 -77.58 -2.29 -47.01
C THR A 371 -77.57 -2.68 -45.53
N VAL A 372 -76.98 -1.84 -44.68
CA VAL A 372 -76.86 -2.07 -43.22
C VAL A 372 -77.24 -0.78 -42.50
N ALA A 373 -78.24 -0.83 -41.62
CA ALA A 373 -78.64 0.34 -40.84
C ALA A 373 -77.64 0.65 -39.71
N ALA A 374 -77.58 1.90 -39.26
CA ALA A 374 -76.76 2.32 -38.13
C ALA A 374 -77.05 1.45 -36.87
N GLY A 375 -76.00 1.02 -36.19
CA GLY A 375 -76.06 0.08 -35.07
C GLY A 375 -76.36 -1.38 -35.44
N GLN A 376 -76.45 -1.73 -36.73
CA GLN A 376 -76.63 -3.11 -37.21
C GLN A 376 -75.33 -3.69 -37.78
N THR A 377 -75.28 -5.01 -37.91
CA THR A 377 -74.10 -5.77 -38.34
C THR A 377 -74.30 -6.53 -39.64
N THR A 378 -73.23 -6.66 -40.43
CA THR A 378 -73.10 -7.62 -41.54
C THR A 378 -71.79 -8.39 -41.39
N SER A 379 -71.68 -9.60 -41.94
CA SER A 379 -70.47 -10.42 -41.82
C SER A 379 -70.17 -11.23 -43.08
N PHE A 380 -68.87 -11.40 -43.35
CA PHE A 380 -68.35 -12.38 -44.29
C PHE A 380 -67.33 -13.28 -43.59
N GLY A 381 -67.04 -14.44 -44.18
CA GLY A 381 -66.04 -15.37 -43.67
C GLY A 381 -65.21 -15.95 -44.80
N TYR A 382 -64.01 -16.42 -44.44
CA TYR A 382 -63.04 -16.92 -45.39
C TYR A 382 -62.20 -18.06 -44.81
N GLN A 383 -61.60 -18.82 -45.71
CA GLN A 383 -60.57 -19.83 -45.42
C GLN A 383 -59.23 -19.32 -45.96
N ALA A 384 -58.14 -19.50 -45.20
CA ALA A 384 -56.81 -19.08 -45.62
C ALA A 384 -55.71 -20.06 -45.14
N THR A 385 -54.53 -19.94 -45.74
CA THR A 385 -53.31 -20.67 -45.34
C THR A 385 -52.13 -19.70 -45.16
N PRO A 386 -51.19 -19.95 -44.22
CA PRO A 386 -51.12 -21.04 -43.24
C PRO A 386 -52.14 -20.90 -42.08
N GLY A 387 -51.98 -21.66 -40.99
CA GLY A 387 -52.72 -21.46 -39.74
C GLY A 387 -52.52 -20.05 -39.15
N ALA A 388 -53.31 -19.69 -38.14
CA ALA A 388 -53.46 -18.33 -37.63
C ALA A 388 -52.32 -17.90 -36.69
N VAL A 389 -51.09 -17.86 -37.21
CA VAL A 389 -49.91 -17.38 -36.48
C VAL A 389 -49.88 -15.85 -36.31
N GLY A 390 -50.10 -15.40 -35.09
CA GLY A 390 -49.50 -14.17 -34.55
C GLY A 390 -50.25 -12.84 -34.75
N SER A 391 -51.00 -12.63 -35.84
CA SER A 391 -51.70 -11.35 -36.06
C SER A 391 -53.11 -11.50 -36.63
N ALA A 392 -54.03 -10.71 -36.05
CA ALA A 392 -55.30 -10.38 -36.69
C ALA A 392 -55.07 -9.41 -37.87
N PRO A 393 -56.01 -9.30 -38.83
CA PRO A 393 -55.87 -8.39 -39.96
C PRO A 393 -55.59 -6.95 -39.55
N THR A 394 -54.58 -6.33 -40.15
CA THR A 394 -54.14 -4.96 -39.87
C THR A 394 -54.68 -3.98 -40.92
N ASN A 395 -54.54 -2.67 -40.68
CA ASN A 395 -54.97 -1.60 -41.58
C ASN A 395 -56.44 -1.71 -42.02
N LEU A 396 -57.31 -2.16 -41.10
CA LEU A 396 -58.73 -2.34 -41.34
C LEU A 396 -59.43 -1.01 -41.66
N THR A 397 -60.07 -0.95 -42.84
CA THR A 397 -61.00 0.13 -43.22
C THR A 397 -62.34 -0.43 -43.69
N VAL A 398 -63.39 0.39 -43.61
CA VAL A 398 -64.71 0.13 -44.19
C VAL A 398 -65.09 1.32 -45.07
N ASN A 399 -65.34 1.08 -46.36
CA ASN A 399 -65.53 2.13 -47.37
C ASN A 399 -64.38 3.16 -47.37
N GLY A 400 -63.12 2.71 -47.22
CA GLY A 400 -61.92 3.57 -47.18
C GLY A 400 -61.74 4.38 -45.88
N VAL A 401 -62.60 4.20 -44.87
CA VAL A 401 -62.48 4.87 -43.56
C VAL A 401 -61.98 3.88 -42.53
N ALA A 402 -60.87 4.20 -41.84
CA ALA A 402 -60.31 3.36 -40.78
C ALA A 402 -61.34 3.09 -39.67
N VAL A 403 -61.36 1.86 -39.16
CA VAL A 403 -62.38 1.39 -38.21
C VAL A 403 -61.81 1.01 -36.86
N SER A 404 -62.62 1.17 -35.81
CA SER A 404 -62.29 0.63 -34.49
C SER A 404 -62.45 -0.89 -34.50
N THR A 405 -61.46 -1.62 -34.01
CA THR A 405 -61.63 -3.04 -33.68
C THR A 405 -62.22 -3.13 -32.27
N PRO A 406 -63.29 -3.93 -32.05
CA PRO A 406 -63.85 -4.13 -30.72
C PRO A 406 -62.85 -4.92 -29.84
N PRO A 407 -62.97 -4.82 -28.51
CA PRO A 407 -61.98 -5.33 -27.57
C PRO A 407 -61.63 -6.80 -27.83
N THR A 408 -60.40 -7.03 -28.29
CA THR A 408 -59.75 -8.34 -28.31
C THR A 408 -59.84 -9.01 -26.93
N THR A 409 -59.89 -10.33 -26.88
CA THR A 409 -59.56 -11.10 -25.66
C THR A 409 -58.29 -10.50 -25.02
N PRO A 410 -58.31 -10.10 -23.72
CA PRO A 410 -57.17 -9.43 -23.11
C PRO A 410 -55.93 -10.34 -23.15
N THR A 411 -54.77 -9.72 -23.34
CA THR A 411 -53.50 -10.45 -23.43
C THR A 411 -52.75 -10.37 -22.10
N ILE A 412 -52.29 -11.51 -21.60
CA ILE A 412 -51.43 -11.62 -20.42
C ILE A 412 -49.96 -11.48 -20.81
N SER A 413 -49.25 -10.62 -20.10
CA SER A 413 -47.80 -10.51 -20.11
C SER A 413 -47.24 -10.59 -18.68
N ILE A 414 -46.07 -11.21 -18.52
CA ILE A 414 -45.27 -11.15 -17.29
C ILE A 414 -44.00 -10.33 -17.55
N ALA A 415 -43.64 -9.45 -16.61
CA ALA A 415 -42.42 -8.64 -16.66
C ALA A 415 -41.25 -9.36 -15.98
N ASP A 416 -40.02 -9.09 -16.45
CA ASP A 416 -38.78 -9.53 -15.82
C ASP A 416 -38.58 -8.85 -14.46
N VAL A 417 -37.80 -9.48 -13.58
CA VAL A 417 -37.46 -8.95 -12.25
C VAL A 417 -35.97 -9.09 -12.01
N THR A 418 -35.34 -8.02 -11.55
CA THR A 418 -34.00 -8.05 -10.96
C THR A 418 -34.16 -7.80 -9.46
N VAL A 419 -33.47 -8.58 -8.64
CA VAL A 419 -33.48 -8.45 -7.18
C VAL A 419 -32.11 -8.83 -6.60
N ALA A 420 -31.71 -8.17 -5.53
CA ALA A 420 -30.54 -8.56 -4.75
C ALA A 420 -30.81 -9.87 -3.99
N GLU A 421 -29.75 -10.65 -3.81
CA GLU A 421 -29.75 -11.90 -3.05
C GLU A 421 -29.96 -11.61 -1.56
N GLY A 422 -29.12 -10.71 -1.04
CA GLY A 422 -29.07 -10.23 0.33
C GLY A 422 -28.33 -11.19 1.25
N ASN A 423 -27.40 -10.68 2.06
CA ASN A 423 -26.36 -11.47 2.76
C ASN A 423 -26.86 -12.50 3.81
N SER A 424 -28.18 -12.68 3.97
CA SER A 424 -28.80 -13.79 4.72
C SER A 424 -30.33 -13.85 4.55
N GLY A 425 -30.89 -15.05 4.59
CA GLY A 425 -32.31 -15.28 4.82
C GLY A 425 -33.13 -15.51 3.55
N SER A 426 -34.09 -14.65 3.24
CA SER A 426 -34.82 -14.74 1.97
C SER A 426 -35.38 -13.40 1.48
N SER A 427 -34.95 -12.96 0.29
CA SER A 427 -35.54 -11.83 -0.44
C SER A 427 -36.75 -12.29 -1.30
N ASN A 428 -37.44 -11.36 -1.99
CA ASN A 428 -38.68 -11.63 -2.72
C ASN A 428 -38.66 -11.06 -4.16
N ALA A 429 -38.36 -11.89 -5.15
CA ALA A 429 -38.59 -11.54 -6.55
C ALA A 429 -40.10 -11.47 -6.84
N THR A 430 -40.64 -10.27 -7.02
CA THR A 430 -42.09 -10.04 -7.19
C THR A 430 -42.41 -9.69 -8.64
N PHE A 431 -42.70 -10.72 -9.43
CA PHE A 431 -43.03 -10.61 -10.85
C PHE A 431 -44.42 -10.02 -11.03
N THR A 432 -44.52 -8.94 -11.81
CA THR A 432 -45.80 -8.33 -12.16
C THR A 432 -46.36 -8.98 -13.42
N VAL A 433 -47.60 -9.44 -13.34
CA VAL A 433 -48.36 -10.05 -14.43
C VAL A 433 -49.54 -9.13 -14.78
N THR A 434 -49.60 -8.68 -16.03
CA THR A 434 -50.53 -7.66 -16.50
C THR A 434 -51.49 -8.18 -17.58
N LEU A 435 -52.71 -7.65 -17.60
CA LEU A 435 -53.64 -7.73 -18.72
C LEU A 435 -53.60 -6.43 -19.52
N SER A 436 -53.58 -6.53 -20.86
CA SER A 436 -53.65 -5.35 -21.75
C SER A 436 -54.96 -4.55 -21.68
N LYS A 437 -55.96 -5.01 -20.92
CA LYS A 437 -57.15 -4.26 -20.46
C LYS A 437 -57.94 -5.07 -19.43
N ALA A 438 -58.82 -4.40 -18.70
CA ALA A 438 -59.70 -5.04 -17.74
C ALA A 438 -60.67 -6.05 -18.41
N ALA A 439 -60.82 -7.22 -17.80
CA ALA A 439 -61.80 -8.22 -18.20
C ALA A 439 -63.14 -8.03 -17.44
N THR A 440 -64.27 -8.31 -18.11
CA THR A 440 -65.62 -8.26 -17.49
C THR A 440 -65.99 -9.53 -16.74
N THR A 441 -65.24 -10.62 -16.94
CA THR A 441 -65.28 -11.88 -16.18
C THR A 441 -63.89 -12.17 -15.62
N PRO A 442 -63.76 -13.01 -14.57
CA PRO A 442 -62.44 -13.41 -14.07
C PRO A 442 -61.57 -14.06 -15.15
N VAL A 443 -60.27 -13.82 -15.05
CA VAL A 443 -59.23 -14.40 -15.92
C VAL A 443 -58.28 -15.22 -15.05
N THR A 444 -57.89 -16.41 -15.51
CA THR A 444 -56.96 -17.27 -14.77
C THR A 444 -55.78 -17.70 -15.64
N VAL A 445 -54.59 -17.85 -15.04
CA VAL A 445 -53.41 -18.39 -15.70
C VAL A 445 -52.54 -19.15 -14.70
N ASN A 446 -52.00 -20.30 -15.10
CA ASN A 446 -51.06 -21.05 -14.26
C ASN A 446 -49.64 -20.48 -14.42
N TYR A 447 -48.82 -20.60 -13.38
CA TYR A 447 -47.40 -20.26 -13.42
C TYR A 447 -46.54 -21.35 -12.79
N THR A 448 -45.29 -21.46 -13.24
CA THR A 448 -44.25 -22.30 -12.61
C THR A 448 -42.89 -21.64 -12.76
N THR A 449 -42.03 -21.75 -11.75
CA THR A 449 -40.61 -21.45 -11.89
C THR A 449 -39.86 -22.57 -12.64
N GLY A 450 -38.70 -22.23 -13.21
CA GLY A 450 -37.72 -23.19 -13.70
C GLY A 450 -36.30 -22.61 -13.65
N ASN A 451 -35.32 -23.46 -13.33
CA ASN A 451 -33.89 -23.12 -13.21
C ASN A 451 -33.35 -22.46 -14.50
N GLY A 452 -32.32 -21.63 -14.35
CA GLY A 452 -31.51 -21.10 -15.46
C GLY A 452 -30.05 -21.43 -15.22
N THR A 453 -29.27 -20.46 -14.76
CA THR A 453 -28.04 -20.75 -14.00
C THR A 453 -28.41 -21.06 -12.53
N ALA A 454 -29.30 -20.23 -11.96
CA ALA A 454 -29.89 -20.42 -10.63
C ALA A 454 -30.65 -21.74 -10.52
N THR A 455 -30.45 -22.40 -9.40
CA THR A 455 -30.88 -23.74 -9.03
C THR A 455 -31.86 -23.74 -7.85
N ALA A 456 -33.11 -24.12 -8.15
CA ALA A 456 -34.14 -24.23 -7.14
C ALA A 456 -33.74 -25.14 -5.95
N GLY A 457 -33.73 -24.59 -4.75
CA GLY A 457 -33.36 -25.26 -3.50
C GLY A 457 -31.99 -24.86 -2.93
N ALA A 458 -31.15 -24.19 -3.72
CA ALA A 458 -30.07 -23.34 -3.22
C ALA A 458 -30.59 -21.89 -3.21
N ASP A 459 -30.28 -21.15 -4.25
CA ASP A 459 -30.46 -19.69 -4.48
C ASP A 459 -31.92 -19.23 -4.68
N PHE A 460 -32.88 -20.10 -5.02
CA PHE A 460 -34.31 -19.74 -4.94
C PHE A 460 -35.27 -20.89 -4.57
N THR A 461 -36.46 -20.54 -4.06
CA THR A 461 -37.54 -21.51 -3.76
C THR A 461 -38.47 -21.71 -4.95
N SER A 462 -38.48 -22.93 -5.53
CA SER A 462 -39.39 -23.28 -6.62
C SER A 462 -40.86 -23.06 -6.24
N THR A 463 -41.60 -22.34 -7.10
CA THR A 463 -42.97 -21.88 -6.85
C THR A 463 -43.86 -22.12 -8.07
N THR A 464 -45.05 -22.67 -7.86
CA THR A 464 -46.08 -22.88 -8.89
C THR A 464 -47.48 -22.65 -8.32
N GLY A 465 -48.43 -22.23 -9.16
CA GLY A 465 -49.81 -21.99 -8.77
C GLY A 465 -50.69 -21.50 -9.92
N THR A 466 -51.89 -21.01 -9.58
CA THR A 466 -52.82 -20.38 -10.53
C THR A 466 -53.10 -18.95 -10.07
N LEU A 467 -52.72 -17.98 -10.91
CA LEU A 467 -53.01 -16.56 -10.70
C LEU A 467 -54.42 -16.24 -11.22
N THR A 468 -55.19 -15.46 -10.47
CA THR A 468 -56.57 -15.09 -10.82
C THR A 468 -56.73 -13.57 -10.78
N PHE A 469 -57.14 -12.99 -11.90
CA PHE A 469 -57.62 -11.61 -11.99
C PHE A 469 -59.13 -11.64 -11.80
N ALA A 470 -59.64 -10.88 -10.83
CA ALA A 470 -61.09 -10.64 -10.72
C ALA A 470 -61.55 -9.72 -11.86
N ALA A 471 -62.85 -9.69 -12.15
CA ALA A 471 -63.41 -8.75 -13.13
C ALA A 471 -63.05 -7.30 -12.74
N GLY A 472 -62.55 -6.53 -13.70
CA GLY A 472 -62.01 -5.17 -13.49
C GLY A 472 -60.52 -5.09 -13.14
N VAL A 473 -59.87 -6.17 -12.68
CA VAL A 473 -58.46 -6.16 -12.28
C VAL A 473 -57.53 -6.36 -13.47
N THR A 474 -56.50 -5.53 -13.61
CA THR A 474 -55.53 -5.55 -14.73
C THR A 474 -54.11 -5.95 -14.35
N SER A 475 -53.76 -5.98 -13.06
CA SER A 475 -52.43 -6.36 -12.59
C SER A 475 -52.54 -7.28 -11.37
N GLN A 476 -51.68 -8.29 -11.31
CA GLN A 476 -51.52 -9.23 -10.20
C GLN A 476 -50.04 -9.65 -10.12
N THR A 477 -49.57 -10.10 -8.96
CA THR A 477 -48.16 -10.46 -8.74
C THR A 477 -47.95 -11.95 -8.47
N VAL A 478 -46.80 -12.46 -8.90
CA VAL A 478 -46.22 -13.75 -8.49
C VAL A 478 -44.96 -13.46 -7.68
N THR A 479 -44.92 -13.88 -6.42
CA THR A 479 -43.71 -13.74 -5.58
C THR A 479 -42.98 -15.07 -5.53
N VAL A 480 -41.69 -15.04 -5.87
CA VAL A 480 -40.73 -16.13 -5.70
C VAL A 480 -39.74 -15.70 -4.61
N LYS A 481 -39.45 -16.60 -3.67
CA LYS A 481 -38.41 -16.35 -2.65
C LYS A 481 -37.04 -16.64 -3.23
N ILE A 482 -36.13 -15.69 -3.08
CA ILE A 482 -34.68 -15.89 -3.25
C ILE A 482 -34.13 -16.32 -1.89
N THR A 483 -33.12 -17.17 -1.87
CA THR A 483 -32.36 -17.51 -0.66
C THR A 483 -31.18 -16.57 -0.57
N GLY A 484 -30.90 -16.01 0.60
CA GLY A 484 -29.71 -15.17 0.80
C GLY A 484 -28.63 -15.91 1.59
N ASP A 485 -27.41 -15.98 1.06
CA ASP A 485 -26.21 -16.36 1.82
C ASP A 485 -25.05 -15.35 1.67
N THR A 486 -23.78 -15.75 1.60
CA THR A 486 -22.61 -14.84 1.58
C THR A 486 -21.55 -15.26 0.55
N THR A 487 -21.98 -15.87 -0.56
CA THR A 487 -21.09 -16.50 -1.55
C THR A 487 -20.86 -15.56 -2.73
N VAL A 488 -19.60 -15.16 -2.94
CA VAL A 488 -19.24 -14.26 -4.05
C VAL A 488 -19.28 -15.01 -5.38
N GLU A 489 -20.41 -14.92 -6.07
CA GLU A 489 -20.61 -15.51 -7.40
C GLU A 489 -20.95 -14.48 -8.49
N ALA A 490 -21.61 -14.90 -9.57
CA ALA A 490 -21.97 -14.05 -10.70
C ALA A 490 -23.48 -13.75 -10.71
N ASP A 491 -23.93 -12.75 -11.47
CA ASP A 491 -25.37 -12.49 -11.63
C ASP A 491 -26.10 -13.74 -12.18
N GLU A 492 -26.95 -14.31 -11.33
CA GLU A 492 -27.62 -15.59 -11.50
C GLU A 492 -29.01 -15.42 -12.12
N THR A 493 -29.52 -16.45 -12.82
CA THR A 493 -30.82 -16.36 -13.52
C THR A 493 -31.71 -17.58 -13.38
N PHE A 494 -33.01 -17.35 -13.16
CA PHE A 494 -34.09 -18.34 -13.27
C PHE A 494 -35.24 -17.81 -14.12
N THR A 495 -36.28 -18.62 -14.36
CA THR A 495 -37.44 -18.23 -15.17
C THR A 495 -38.77 -18.46 -14.46
N VAL A 496 -39.78 -17.67 -14.81
CA VAL A 496 -41.20 -17.89 -14.47
C VAL A 496 -42.00 -18.02 -15.76
N ALA A 497 -42.61 -19.19 -15.97
CA ALA A 497 -43.36 -19.53 -17.17
C ALA A 497 -44.87 -19.63 -16.90
N LEU A 498 -45.66 -18.93 -17.71
CA LEU A 498 -47.12 -18.91 -17.69
C LEU A 498 -47.71 -19.99 -18.62
N SER A 499 -48.83 -20.59 -18.22
CA SER A 499 -49.51 -21.65 -18.97
C SER A 499 -51.02 -21.68 -18.72
N ASN A 500 -51.76 -22.41 -19.56
CA ASN A 500 -53.21 -22.66 -19.43
C ASN A 500 -54.07 -21.41 -19.14
N PRO A 501 -53.97 -20.34 -19.95
CA PRO A 501 -54.78 -19.14 -19.76
C PRO A 501 -56.27 -19.40 -20.04
N SER A 502 -57.15 -18.76 -19.28
CA SER A 502 -58.61 -18.79 -19.48
C SER A 502 -59.18 -17.39 -19.33
N GLY A 503 -60.04 -16.97 -20.26
CA GLY A 503 -60.53 -15.59 -20.39
C GLY A 503 -59.54 -14.60 -21.01
N ALA A 504 -58.31 -15.05 -21.31
CA ALA A 504 -57.22 -14.27 -21.90
C ALA A 504 -56.38 -15.14 -22.85
N THR A 505 -55.52 -14.51 -23.64
CA THR A 505 -54.41 -15.17 -24.36
C THR A 505 -53.07 -14.71 -23.78
N ILE A 506 -51.99 -15.48 -23.92
CA ILE A 506 -50.66 -15.06 -23.45
C ILE A 506 -49.94 -14.34 -24.60
N SER A 507 -49.52 -13.09 -24.39
CA SER A 507 -48.64 -12.34 -25.31
C SER A 507 -47.16 -12.46 -24.94
N ARG A 508 -46.84 -12.48 -23.63
CA ARG A 508 -45.51 -12.83 -23.12
C ARG A 508 -45.64 -13.89 -22.04
N GLY A 509 -45.19 -15.11 -22.35
CA GLY A 509 -45.35 -16.28 -21.49
C GLY A 509 -44.23 -16.51 -20.48
N THR A 510 -43.05 -15.93 -20.68
CA THR A 510 -41.89 -16.16 -19.80
C THR A 510 -41.25 -14.84 -19.40
N ALA A 511 -40.94 -14.73 -18.11
CA ALA A 511 -40.05 -13.73 -17.54
C ALA A 511 -38.79 -14.40 -16.96
N THR A 512 -37.69 -13.67 -16.99
CA THR A 512 -36.45 -14.00 -16.29
C THR A 512 -36.45 -13.31 -14.93
N GLY A 513 -36.10 -14.07 -13.89
CA GLY A 513 -35.63 -13.51 -12.64
C GLY A 513 -34.10 -13.45 -12.68
N THR A 514 -33.53 -12.27 -12.50
CA THR A 514 -32.09 -12.10 -12.24
C THR A 514 -31.90 -11.89 -10.75
N ILE A 515 -31.09 -12.74 -10.15
CA ILE A 515 -30.52 -12.55 -8.82
C ILE A 515 -29.20 -11.82 -9.06
N THR A 516 -29.09 -10.57 -8.64
CA THR A 516 -27.81 -9.84 -8.70
C THR A 516 -27.02 -10.13 -7.46
N ASN A 517 -25.77 -10.56 -7.62
CA ASN A 517 -24.86 -10.75 -6.51
C ASN A 517 -24.60 -9.40 -5.81
N ASP A 518 -25.01 -9.26 -4.55
CA ASP A 518 -24.68 -8.12 -3.68
C ASP A 518 -23.61 -8.44 -2.61
N ASP A 519 -23.05 -9.65 -2.61
CA ASP A 519 -21.80 -9.99 -1.91
C ASP A 519 -20.58 -9.45 -2.66
N VAL A 520 -20.01 -8.39 -2.08
CA VAL A 520 -18.82 -7.75 -2.59
C VAL A 520 -17.63 -8.70 -2.48
N ALA A 521 -17.03 -9.05 -3.63
CA ALA A 521 -15.72 -9.68 -3.68
C ALA A 521 -14.74 -8.89 -2.81
N THR A 522 -14.31 -9.47 -1.68
CA THR A 522 -13.48 -8.76 -0.70
C THR A 522 -12.15 -8.39 -1.34
N THR A 523 -12.01 -7.11 -1.74
CA THR A 523 -10.73 -6.59 -2.22
C THR A 523 -9.69 -6.83 -1.12
N PRO A 524 -8.56 -7.49 -1.40
CA PRO A 524 -7.60 -7.84 -0.36
C PRO A 524 -7.18 -6.58 0.41
N GLY A 525 -7.06 -6.72 1.72
CA GLY A 525 -6.40 -5.72 2.55
C GLY A 525 -4.94 -5.61 2.12
N LEU A 526 -4.50 -4.40 1.78
CA LEU A 526 -3.14 -4.09 1.38
C LEU A 526 -2.47 -3.34 2.54
N SER A 527 -1.43 -3.93 3.11
CA SER A 527 -0.61 -3.34 4.16
C SER A 527 0.84 -3.19 3.71
N ILE A 528 1.63 -2.51 4.52
CA ILE A 528 3.08 -2.37 4.41
C ILE A 528 3.66 -2.61 5.80
N SER A 529 4.75 -3.36 5.90
CA SER A 529 5.47 -3.53 7.17
C SER A 529 6.24 -2.26 7.52
N ASP A 530 6.51 -2.07 8.81
CA ASP A 530 7.67 -1.29 9.24
C ASP A 530 8.97 -1.96 8.78
N ALA A 531 10.08 -1.23 8.88
CA ALA A 531 11.42 -1.71 8.60
C ALA A 531 12.44 -1.00 9.50
N SER A 532 13.54 -1.67 9.84
CA SER A 532 14.69 -1.04 10.47
C SER A 532 15.97 -1.34 9.70
N ALA A 533 16.92 -0.40 9.74
CA ALA A 533 18.25 -0.57 9.17
C ALA A 533 19.27 0.23 10.00
N THR A 534 20.35 -0.42 10.42
CA THR A 534 21.45 0.27 11.11
C THR A 534 22.25 1.12 10.12
N GLU A 535 22.67 2.31 10.54
CA GLU A 535 23.66 3.14 9.82
C GLU A 535 24.87 2.29 9.42
N PRO A 536 25.35 2.35 8.16
CA PRO A 536 26.65 1.80 7.80
C PRO A 536 27.74 2.42 8.66
N GLY A 537 28.65 1.61 9.19
CA GLY A 537 29.77 2.13 9.98
C GLY A 537 30.72 2.98 9.14
N SER A 538 31.73 3.60 9.76
CA SER A 538 32.71 4.46 9.08
C SER A 538 34.07 3.79 8.75
N THR A 539 34.27 2.51 9.13
CA THR A 539 35.41 1.68 8.68
C THR A 539 35.01 0.23 8.34
N GLY A 540 35.59 -0.31 7.26
CA GLY A 540 35.48 -1.72 6.88
C GLY A 540 36.46 -2.63 7.62
N MET A 541 36.40 -3.93 7.34
CA MET A 541 37.26 -4.95 7.99
C MET A 541 38.72 -4.48 8.04
N ALA A 542 39.29 -4.37 9.24
CA ALA A 542 40.65 -3.84 9.39
C ALA A 542 41.68 -4.68 8.63
N ALA A 543 42.76 -4.04 8.21
CA ALA A 543 43.88 -4.73 7.58
C ALA A 543 44.56 -5.68 8.58
N GLY A 544 44.62 -6.96 8.24
CA GLY A 544 45.17 -8.00 9.10
C GLY A 544 44.34 -9.29 9.04
N PHE A 545 44.81 -10.30 9.76
CA PHE A 545 44.10 -11.57 9.93
C PHE A 545 42.96 -11.45 10.96
N LEU A 546 41.99 -12.35 10.84
CA LEU A 546 40.83 -12.43 11.74
C LEU A 546 41.06 -13.48 12.84
N HIS A 547 40.24 -13.44 13.88
CA HIS A 547 40.19 -14.44 14.96
C HIS A 547 38.76 -14.58 15.50
N THR A 548 38.47 -15.60 16.30
CA THR A 548 37.10 -15.84 16.82
C THR A 548 36.98 -15.57 18.32
N SER A 549 35.81 -15.12 18.79
CA SER A 549 35.54 -14.88 20.21
C SER A 549 34.08 -15.18 20.53
N GLY A 550 33.81 -16.32 21.16
CA GLY A 550 32.45 -16.85 21.24
C GLY A 550 31.90 -17.13 19.83
N ASN A 551 30.67 -16.71 19.57
CA ASN A 551 30.04 -16.76 18.26
C ASN A 551 30.49 -15.66 17.26
N GLN A 552 31.37 -14.73 17.66
CA GLN A 552 31.81 -13.62 16.81
C GLN A 552 33.13 -13.91 16.08
N ILE A 553 33.25 -13.39 14.84
CA ILE A 553 34.54 -13.20 14.16
C ILE A 553 34.99 -11.76 14.44
N LEU A 554 36.26 -11.59 14.83
CA LEU A 554 36.88 -10.31 15.18
C LEU A 554 38.06 -10.00 14.25
N ASP A 555 38.23 -8.73 13.90
CA ASP A 555 39.35 -8.24 13.11
C ASP A 555 40.66 -8.04 13.92
N SER A 556 41.68 -7.48 13.27
CA SER A 556 43.00 -7.22 13.87
C SER A 556 42.99 -6.14 14.97
N GLN A 557 41.89 -5.40 15.13
CA GLN A 557 41.67 -4.41 16.20
C GLN A 557 40.77 -4.96 17.33
N GLY A 558 40.20 -6.16 17.14
CA GLY A 558 39.23 -6.76 18.07
C GLY A 558 37.79 -6.30 17.83
N LYS A 559 37.50 -5.62 16.72
CA LYS A 559 36.12 -5.26 16.35
C LYS A 559 35.43 -6.50 15.75
N PRO A 560 34.17 -6.80 16.13
CA PRO A 560 33.31 -7.72 15.37
C PRO A 560 33.25 -7.37 13.88
N VAL A 561 33.23 -8.42 13.05
CA VAL A 561 33.08 -8.34 11.59
C VAL A 561 32.29 -9.53 11.06
N GLN A 562 31.40 -9.28 10.08
CA GLN A 562 30.70 -10.32 9.33
C GLN A 562 31.41 -10.56 7.99
N ILE A 563 31.51 -11.81 7.57
CA ILE A 563 31.85 -12.18 6.19
C ILE A 563 30.53 -12.21 5.40
N SER A 564 30.38 -11.35 4.40
CA SER A 564 29.20 -11.28 3.52
C SER A 564 29.68 -11.39 2.08
N GLY A 565 29.76 -12.60 1.56
CA GLY A 565 30.54 -12.89 0.37
C GLY A 565 29.80 -13.62 -0.75
N VAL A 566 30.56 -13.97 -1.79
CA VAL A 566 30.05 -14.76 -2.92
C VAL A 566 31.03 -15.86 -3.33
N ASN A 567 30.51 -17.00 -3.75
CA ASN A 567 31.28 -18.09 -4.33
C ASN A 567 31.63 -17.80 -5.80
N TRP A 568 32.92 -17.92 -6.18
CA TRP A 568 33.36 -17.83 -7.59
C TRP A 568 34.07 -19.13 -8.01
N PHE A 569 33.28 -20.11 -8.46
CA PHE A 569 33.78 -21.43 -8.85
C PHE A 569 34.41 -21.47 -10.27
N GLY A 570 35.11 -22.55 -10.57
CA GLY A 570 35.73 -22.93 -11.84
C GLY A 570 37.15 -23.51 -11.69
N ALA A 571 37.82 -23.25 -10.55
CA ALA A 571 39.18 -23.69 -10.30
C ALA A 571 39.27 -25.10 -9.69
N GLU A 572 38.19 -25.57 -9.09
CA GLU A 572 37.88 -26.99 -8.85
C GLU A 572 37.62 -27.76 -10.15
N GLY A 573 37.16 -27.06 -11.19
CA GLY A 573 36.91 -27.59 -12.52
C GLY A 573 38.17 -27.85 -13.35
N SER A 574 37.97 -28.47 -14.51
CA SER A 574 39.06 -28.80 -15.45
C SER A 574 39.80 -27.57 -15.99
N ASN A 575 39.15 -26.38 -15.97
CA ASN A 575 39.77 -25.09 -16.26
C ASN A 575 40.93 -24.76 -15.31
N GLY A 576 40.79 -25.08 -14.01
CA GLY A 576 41.80 -24.79 -12.99
C GLY A 576 41.99 -23.30 -12.69
N VAL A 577 41.00 -22.48 -13.06
CA VAL A 577 40.85 -21.05 -12.76
C VAL A 577 39.34 -20.75 -12.71
N PRO A 578 38.89 -19.73 -11.96
CA PRO A 578 37.47 -19.39 -11.88
C PRO A 578 36.85 -19.10 -13.26
N ASP A 579 35.58 -19.47 -13.43
CA ASP A 579 34.87 -19.40 -14.70
C ASP A 579 34.50 -17.94 -15.09
N GLY A 580 34.13 -17.73 -16.37
CA GLY A 580 33.76 -16.42 -16.92
C GLY A 580 34.91 -15.60 -17.51
N LEU A 581 36.17 -15.99 -17.28
CA LEU A 581 37.36 -15.32 -17.82
C LEU A 581 37.51 -15.38 -19.35
N TRP A 582 36.61 -16.09 -20.04
CA TRP A 582 36.48 -16.09 -21.50
C TRP A 582 35.72 -14.85 -22.02
N THR A 583 34.91 -14.20 -21.18
CA THR A 583 33.98 -13.11 -21.53
C THR A 583 34.19 -11.81 -20.72
N ARG A 584 34.87 -11.88 -19.57
CA ARG A 584 35.22 -10.73 -18.70
C ARG A 584 36.72 -10.66 -18.38
N ASN A 585 37.20 -9.49 -17.96
CA ASN A 585 38.46 -9.40 -17.22
C ASN A 585 38.21 -9.78 -15.74
N TYR A 586 39.19 -10.39 -15.06
CA TYR A 586 39.06 -10.80 -13.66
C TYR A 586 38.87 -9.62 -12.69
N LYS A 587 39.43 -8.45 -13.02
CA LYS A 587 39.29 -7.20 -12.25
C LYS A 587 37.88 -6.66 -12.40
N ASP A 588 37.35 -6.58 -13.63
CA ASP A 588 35.95 -6.24 -13.86
C ASP A 588 34.97 -7.13 -13.09
N MET A 589 35.33 -8.38 -12.75
CA MET A 589 34.50 -9.25 -11.89
C MET A 589 34.58 -8.83 -10.44
N ILE A 590 35.79 -8.67 -9.90
CA ILE A 590 36.06 -8.29 -8.50
C ILE A 590 35.49 -6.90 -8.21
N ASP A 591 35.79 -5.91 -9.05
CA ASP A 591 35.23 -4.54 -9.02
C ASP A 591 33.68 -4.55 -9.01
N GLN A 592 33.05 -5.56 -9.62
CA GLN A 592 31.59 -5.70 -9.67
C GLN A 592 31.02 -6.50 -8.48
N MET A 593 31.82 -7.36 -7.84
CA MET A 593 31.44 -8.03 -6.58
C MET A 593 31.42 -7.00 -5.44
N SER A 594 32.50 -6.24 -5.27
CA SER A 594 32.60 -5.21 -4.22
C SER A 594 31.61 -4.06 -4.43
N ALA A 595 31.36 -3.66 -5.68
CA ALA A 595 30.30 -2.70 -6.01
C ALA A 595 28.87 -3.23 -5.79
N GLN A 596 28.68 -4.50 -5.42
CA GLN A 596 27.42 -5.10 -4.95
C GLN A 596 27.56 -5.59 -3.49
N GLY A 597 28.38 -4.90 -2.69
CA GLY A 597 28.49 -5.08 -1.23
C GLY A 597 29.19 -6.36 -0.75
N PHE A 598 29.53 -7.29 -1.64
CA PHE A 598 30.28 -8.48 -1.26
C PHE A 598 31.67 -8.10 -0.75
N ASN A 599 32.02 -8.57 0.44
CA ASN A 599 33.29 -8.25 1.11
C ASN A 599 34.34 -9.38 0.99
N THR A 600 33.92 -10.58 0.58
CA THR A 600 34.74 -11.80 0.55
C THR A 600 34.39 -12.69 -0.63
N ILE A 601 35.38 -13.39 -1.17
CA ILE A 601 35.21 -14.41 -2.20
C ILE A 601 35.58 -15.79 -1.61
N ARG A 602 34.64 -16.75 -1.61
CA ARG A 602 34.99 -18.19 -1.45
C ARG A 602 35.42 -18.70 -2.82
N ILE A 603 36.64 -19.24 -2.90
CA ILE A 603 37.24 -19.76 -4.14
C ILE A 603 37.40 -21.28 -4.01
N PRO A 604 36.41 -22.05 -4.52
CA PRO A 604 36.54 -23.47 -4.79
C PRO A 604 37.78 -23.80 -5.63
N TYR A 605 38.59 -24.75 -5.17
CA TYR A 605 39.72 -25.32 -5.91
C TYR A 605 39.77 -26.85 -5.80
N SER A 606 40.67 -27.49 -6.57
CA SER A 606 40.91 -28.94 -6.49
C SER A 606 42.36 -29.29 -6.16
N SER A 607 42.61 -30.41 -5.47
CA SER A 607 44.00 -30.92 -5.33
C SER A 607 44.67 -31.11 -6.70
N GLU A 608 43.92 -31.54 -7.72
CA GLU A 608 44.44 -31.61 -9.09
C GLU A 608 44.96 -30.27 -9.63
N MET A 609 44.32 -29.13 -9.31
CA MET A 609 44.81 -27.79 -9.68
C MET A 609 46.22 -27.50 -9.14
N LEU A 610 46.55 -28.01 -7.94
CA LEU A 610 47.84 -27.81 -7.29
C LEU A 610 48.95 -28.69 -7.90
N HIS A 611 48.60 -29.94 -8.26
CA HIS A 611 49.57 -30.95 -8.71
C HIS A 611 49.74 -31.03 -10.23
N THR A 612 48.83 -30.44 -11.01
CA THR A 612 48.89 -30.50 -12.47
C THR A 612 49.87 -29.49 -13.07
N SER A 613 50.64 -29.91 -14.07
CA SER A 613 51.44 -29.01 -14.91
C SER A 613 50.66 -28.45 -16.11
N ALA A 614 49.35 -28.70 -16.19
CA ALA A 614 48.51 -28.20 -17.26
C ALA A 614 48.28 -26.68 -17.15
N ALA A 615 48.39 -25.98 -18.27
CA ALA A 615 47.99 -24.58 -18.37
C ALA A 615 46.51 -24.39 -17.98
N PRO A 616 46.11 -23.19 -17.52
CA PRO A 616 44.70 -22.86 -17.34
C PRO A 616 43.98 -22.79 -18.70
N SER A 617 42.72 -23.23 -18.74
CA SER A 617 41.80 -23.01 -19.86
C SER A 617 40.66 -22.07 -19.46
N GLY A 618 39.81 -21.70 -20.42
CA GLY A 618 38.71 -20.75 -20.17
C GLY A 618 39.11 -19.27 -20.10
N ILE A 619 40.38 -18.90 -20.31
CA ILE A 619 40.82 -17.49 -20.30
C ILE A 619 40.88 -16.90 -21.71
N ASN A 620 40.24 -15.74 -21.91
CA ASN A 620 40.43 -14.89 -23.09
C ASN A 620 41.52 -13.85 -22.82
N TYR A 621 42.74 -14.13 -23.26
CA TYR A 621 43.91 -13.28 -23.03
C TYR A 621 43.88 -11.91 -23.73
N ASN A 622 42.91 -11.64 -24.62
CA ASN A 622 42.68 -10.27 -25.12
C ASN A 622 41.96 -9.39 -24.09
N LEU A 623 41.19 -10.01 -23.19
CA LEU A 623 40.57 -9.35 -22.03
C LEU A 623 41.49 -9.42 -20.81
N ASN A 624 42.21 -10.54 -20.64
CA ASN A 624 43.07 -10.83 -19.49
C ASN A 624 44.56 -10.97 -19.90
N PRO A 625 45.23 -9.92 -20.42
CA PRO A 625 46.57 -10.02 -20.99
C PRO A 625 47.66 -10.27 -19.93
N ASP A 626 47.45 -9.82 -18.69
CA ASP A 626 48.35 -10.04 -17.55
C ASP A 626 48.32 -11.49 -17.01
N LEU A 627 47.29 -12.27 -17.36
CA LEU A 627 47.24 -13.71 -17.07
C LEU A 627 47.98 -14.57 -18.12
N GLN A 628 48.47 -14.00 -19.22
CA GLN A 628 48.99 -14.78 -20.34
C GLN A 628 50.30 -15.51 -20.00
N GLY A 629 50.26 -16.84 -20.02
CA GLY A 629 51.42 -17.71 -19.77
C GLY A 629 51.66 -18.00 -18.28
N LEU A 630 50.76 -17.57 -17.40
CA LEU A 630 50.77 -17.97 -15.98
C LEU A 630 50.28 -19.41 -15.81
N SER A 631 50.80 -20.10 -14.79
CA SER A 631 50.23 -21.36 -14.30
C SER A 631 48.93 -21.11 -13.50
N ARG A 632 48.14 -22.17 -13.27
CA ARG A 632 46.89 -22.13 -12.47
C ARG A 632 47.07 -21.40 -11.13
N MET A 633 48.11 -21.77 -10.38
CA MET A 633 48.48 -21.11 -9.12
C MET A 633 48.89 -19.65 -9.28
N GLN A 634 49.55 -19.28 -10.36
CA GLN A 634 49.93 -17.88 -10.61
C GLN A 634 48.74 -17.02 -11.03
N VAL A 635 47.71 -17.59 -11.68
CA VAL A 635 46.43 -16.89 -11.90
C VAL A 635 45.70 -16.68 -10.58
N LEU A 636 45.65 -17.70 -9.71
CA LEU A 636 45.09 -17.57 -8.36
C LEU A 636 45.83 -16.48 -7.55
N ASP A 637 47.17 -16.41 -7.64
CA ASP A 637 47.94 -15.33 -7.01
C ASP A 637 47.52 -13.93 -7.53
N GLN A 638 47.24 -13.76 -8.83
CA GLN A 638 46.78 -12.47 -9.37
C GLN A 638 45.38 -12.11 -8.90
N ILE A 639 44.46 -13.09 -8.86
CA ILE A 639 43.08 -12.90 -8.37
C ILE A 639 43.09 -12.48 -6.89
N ILE A 640 43.82 -13.21 -6.03
CA ILE A 640 43.98 -12.88 -4.61
C ILE A 640 44.66 -11.52 -4.44
N ALA A 641 45.75 -11.25 -5.17
CA ALA A 641 46.47 -9.99 -5.07
C ALA A 641 45.62 -8.78 -5.49
N TYR A 642 44.67 -8.95 -6.42
CA TYR A 642 43.75 -7.88 -6.83
C TYR A 642 42.56 -7.72 -5.87
N ALA A 643 41.96 -8.82 -5.40
CA ALA A 643 40.92 -8.78 -4.36
C ALA A 643 41.41 -8.04 -3.11
N GLY A 644 42.66 -8.26 -2.70
CA GLY A 644 43.30 -7.52 -1.59
C GLY A 644 43.67 -6.06 -1.90
N GLN A 645 43.78 -5.66 -3.17
CA GLN A 645 43.93 -4.25 -3.56
C GLN A 645 42.59 -3.50 -3.53
N ASP A 646 41.51 -4.19 -3.88
CA ASP A 646 40.12 -3.70 -3.81
C ASP A 646 39.53 -3.75 -2.39
N GLY A 647 40.26 -4.33 -1.44
CA GLY A 647 39.88 -4.38 -0.02
C GLY A 647 38.98 -5.56 0.37
N MET A 648 38.66 -6.45 -0.57
CA MET A 648 37.97 -7.72 -0.29
C MET A 648 38.85 -8.70 0.51
N ARG A 649 38.29 -9.81 0.97
CA ARG A 649 38.99 -10.98 1.50
C ARG A 649 38.74 -12.23 0.63
N VAL A 650 39.51 -13.28 0.89
CA VAL A 650 39.41 -14.57 0.20
C VAL A 650 39.42 -15.71 1.22
N ILE A 651 38.52 -16.67 1.01
CA ILE A 651 38.56 -18.00 1.63
C ILE A 651 38.90 -18.99 0.51
N LEU A 652 39.88 -19.85 0.73
CA LEU A 652 40.16 -20.96 -0.20
C LEU A 652 39.41 -22.20 0.29
N ASP A 653 38.71 -22.86 -0.63
CA ASP A 653 37.89 -24.04 -0.39
C ASP A 653 38.47 -25.25 -1.14
N HIS A 654 38.80 -26.33 -0.43
CA HIS A 654 39.09 -27.63 -1.07
C HIS A 654 37.80 -28.30 -1.52
N HIS A 655 37.30 -27.85 -2.66
CA HIS A 655 36.02 -28.32 -3.20
C HIS A 655 36.11 -29.76 -3.71
N ARG A 656 37.26 -30.12 -4.30
CA ARG A 656 37.44 -31.41 -4.99
C ARG A 656 38.81 -32.06 -4.80
N SER A 657 38.84 -33.38 -4.69
CA SER A 657 40.08 -34.15 -4.89
C SER A 657 40.54 -34.11 -6.36
N THR A 658 39.71 -34.55 -7.30
CA THR A 658 39.98 -34.60 -8.75
C THR A 658 39.13 -33.56 -9.49
N ALA A 659 39.63 -32.99 -10.59
CA ALA A 659 38.98 -31.84 -11.22
C ALA A 659 37.64 -32.22 -11.91
N GLY A 660 36.59 -31.42 -11.70
CA GLY A 660 35.24 -31.76 -12.16
C GLY A 660 34.16 -30.75 -11.75
N ALA A 661 32.88 -31.14 -11.79
CA ALA A 661 31.74 -30.29 -11.42
C ALA A 661 30.93 -30.92 -10.26
N GLY A 662 30.52 -30.09 -9.30
CA GLY A 662 29.93 -30.52 -8.02
C GLY A 662 30.97 -31.02 -7.02
N THR A 663 30.53 -31.82 -6.05
CA THR A 663 31.34 -32.32 -4.93
C THR A 663 32.39 -33.38 -5.29
N SER A 664 33.28 -33.69 -4.34
CA SER A 664 34.25 -34.79 -4.45
C SER A 664 33.59 -36.14 -4.71
N GLU A 665 34.22 -36.98 -5.55
CA GLU A 665 33.58 -38.15 -6.20
C GLU A 665 33.08 -39.24 -5.23
N ASN A 666 33.55 -39.20 -3.99
CA ASN A 666 33.25 -40.15 -2.92
C ASN A 666 32.79 -39.47 -1.61
N GLY A 667 32.58 -38.14 -1.59
CA GLY A 667 32.15 -37.40 -0.40
C GLY A 667 33.14 -37.43 0.77
N LEU A 668 34.44 -37.50 0.48
CA LEU A 668 35.55 -37.50 1.44
C LEU A 668 36.74 -36.67 0.92
N TRP A 669 37.51 -36.13 1.85
CA TRP A 669 38.73 -35.32 1.65
C TRP A 669 39.94 -36.08 1.08
N TYR A 670 39.72 -37.28 0.54
CA TYR A 670 40.74 -38.10 -0.11
C TYR A 670 40.10 -39.08 -1.09
N ASN A 671 40.79 -39.38 -2.18
CA ASN A 671 40.43 -40.43 -3.13
C ASN A 671 41.63 -41.34 -3.44
N SER A 672 41.61 -42.10 -4.53
CA SER A 672 42.69 -43.02 -4.90
C SER A 672 43.89 -42.35 -5.59
N ALA A 673 43.76 -41.08 -6.00
CA ALA A 673 44.83 -40.26 -6.56
C ALA A 673 45.45 -39.31 -5.51
N TYR A 674 44.62 -38.74 -4.62
CA TYR A 674 45.04 -37.80 -3.57
C TYR A 674 44.68 -38.36 -2.20
N SER A 675 45.68 -38.66 -1.38
CA SER A 675 45.50 -39.19 -0.02
C SER A 675 45.24 -38.08 1.01
N GLU A 676 44.72 -38.43 2.19
CA GLU A 676 44.60 -37.48 3.32
C GLU A 676 45.95 -36.83 3.66
N ASP A 677 47.04 -37.59 3.60
CA ASP A 677 48.39 -37.08 3.83
C ASP A 677 48.80 -36.02 2.78
N GLN A 678 48.36 -36.18 1.53
CA GLN A 678 48.60 -35.21 0.47
C GLN A 678 47.70 -33.97 0.65
N TRP A 679 46.41 -34.14 0.94
CA TRP A 679 45.47 -33.05 1.23
C TRP A 679 45.93 -32.18 2.42
N VAL A 680 46.43 -32.80 3.50
CA VAL A 680 47.07 -32.08 4.61
C VAL A 680 48.33 -31.33 4.16
N SER A 681 49.19 -31.96 3.34
CA SER A 681 50.41 -31.34 2.80
C SER A 681 50.11 -30.17 1.82
N ASP A 682 49.02 -30.27 1.07
CA ASP A 682 48.52 -29.24 0.15
C ASP A 682 48.08 -28.01 0.95
N TRP A 683 47.31 -28.23 2.01
CA TRP A 683 46.91 -27.18 2.94
C TRP A 683 48.09 -26.49 3.63
N GLN A 684 49.12 -27.24 4.06
CA GLN A 684 50.36 -26.65 4.59
C GLN A 684 51.11 -25.82 3.53
N THR A 685 51.05 -26.24 2.27
CA THR A 685 51.67 -25.53 1.14
C THR A 685 50.95 -24.20 0.88
N LEU A 686 49.62 -24.17 0.87
CA LEU A 686 48.83 -22.95 0.72
C LEU A 686 48.97 -22.01 1.94
N ALA A 687 48.96 -22.56 3.16
CA ALA A 687 49.19 -21.79 4.40
C ALA A 687 50.56 -21.10 4.39
N THR A 688 51.58 -21.79 3.88
CA THR A 688 52.93 -21.23 3.70
C THR A 688 52.98 -20.19 2.58
N ARG A 689 52.25 -20.42 1.47
CA ARG A 689 52.20 -19.52 0.30
C ARG A 689 51.62 -18.15 0.63
N TYR A 690 50.54 -18.11 1.40
CA TYR A 690 49.81 -16.88 1.72
C TYR A 690 50.04 -16.38 3.16
N LYS A 691 51.09 -16.89 3.83
CA LYS A 691 51.37 -16.66 5.25
C LYS A 691 51.37 -15.18 5.68
N ASP A 692 51.95 -14.33 4.85
CA ASP A 692 52.10 -12.89 5.12
C ASP A 692 51.06 -12.03 4.35
N ASN A 693 50.04 -12.66 3.74
CA ASN A 693 48.99 -11.98 2.98
C ASN A 693 47.62 -12.11 3.67
N PRO A 694 47.18 -11.13 4.47
CA PRO A 694 45.90 -11.15 5.18
C PRO A 694 44.66 -11.03 4.29
N THR A 695 44.82 -10.94 2.96
CA THR A 695 43.68 -11.12 2.03
C THR A 695 43.09 -12.51 2.20
N VAL A 696 43.93 -13.53 2.38
CA VAL A 696 43.49 -14.91 2.62
C VAL A 696 43.25 -15.08 4.11
N ILE A 697 41.99 -15.01 4.54
CA ILE A 697 41.61 -14.97 5.96
C ILE A 697 41.54 -16.34 6.61
N GLY A 698 41.31 -17.39 5.82
CA GLY A 698 41.19 -18.75 6.30
C GLY A 698 40.92 -19.76 5.19
N PHE A 699 40.81 -21.02 5.58
CA PHE A 699 40.61 -22.16 4.68
C PHE A 699 39.38 -22.96 5.07
N ASP A 700 38.56 -23.28 4.07
CA ASP A 700 37.42 -24.19 4.18
C ASP A 700 37.89 -25.59 3.81
N LEU A 701 38.00 -26.45 4.82
CA LEU A 701 38.93 -27.58 4.77
C LEU A 701 38.55 -28.65 3.75
N HIS A 702 37.25 -28.90 3.52
CA HIS A 702 36.74 -29.79 2.49
C HIS A 702 35.25 -29.61 2.23
N ASN A 703 34.86 -29.42 0.97
CA ASN A 703 33.47 -29.21 0.58
C ASN A 703 32.61 -30.47 0.65
N GLU A 704 31.47 -30.31 1.31
CA GLU A 704 30.36 -31.26 1.46
C GLU A 704 30.77 -32.70 1.82
N PRO A 705 31.25 -32.98 3.06
CA PRO A 705 31.62 -34.31 3.55
C PRO A 705 30.46 -35.32 3.70
N TYR A 706 29.74 -35.63 2.62
CA TYR A 706 28.48 -36.39 2.65
C TYR A 706 28.62 -37.87 3.06
N ASN A 707 29.79 -38.49 2.83
CA ASN A 707 30.13 -39.83 3.33
C ASN A 707 31.02 -39.78 4.60
N GLY A 708 31.32 -38.57 5.09
CA GLY A 708 31.96 -38.35 6.38
C GLY A 708 31.05 -38.74 7.54
N THR A 709 31.66 -39.05 8.67
CA THR A 709 31.01 -39.27 9.97
C THR A 709 31.58 -38.31 11.00
N TRP A 710 30.80 -37.93 12.00
CA TRP A 710 31.25 -37.01 13.04
C TRP A 710 31.56 -37.77 14.33
N GLY A 711 32.85 -37.89 14.69
CA GLY A 711 33.28 -38.53 15.94
C GLY A 711 33.08 -40.05 16.01
N GLY A 712 32.81 -40.71 14.89
CA GLY A 712 32.64 -42.16 14.80
C GLY A 712 33.95 -42.97 14.88
N GLY A 713 35.10 -42.28 14.75
CA GLY A 713 36.42 -42.89 14.63
C GLY A 713 36.68 -43.52 13.26
N GLY A 714 37.97 -43.81 12.99
CA GLY A 714 38.40 -44.45 11.76
C GLY A 714 38.71 -43.49 10.62
N ALA A 715 38.73 -44.03 9.39
CA ALA A 715 39.23 -43.31 8.21
C ALA A 715 38.29 -42.19 7.75
N ASN A 716 36.97 -42.39 7.84
CA ASN A 716 35.95 -41.41 7.45
C ASN A 716 35.37 -40.62 8.64
N ASP A 717 36.10 -40.49 9.76
CA ASP A 717 35.77 -39.51 10.80
C ASP A 717 36.26 -38.12 10.36
N TRP A 718 35.31 -37.26 9.99
CA TRP A 718 35.56 -35.92 9.49
C TRP A 718 36.09 -35.00 10.60
N ALA A 719 35.53 -35.07 11.81
CA ALA A 719 35.97 -34.22 12.91
C ALA A 719 37.46 -34.42 13.23
N ARG A 720 37.91 -35.68 13.23
CA ARG A 720 39.34 -36.05 13.34
C ARG A 720 40.19 -35.49 12.18
N ALA A 721 39.68 -35.53 10.95
CA ALA A 721 40.41 -35.06 9.78
C ALA A 721 40.50 -33.53 9.73
N ALA A 722 39.44 -32.83 10.10
CA ALA A 722 39.39 -31.39 10.25
C ALA A 722 40.37 -30.89 11.33
N GLU A 723 40.42 -31.54 12.50
CA GLU A 723 41.44 -31.26 13.53
C GLU A 723 42.86 -31.47 13.00
N ARG A 724 43.10 -32.58 12.27
CA ARG A 724 44.41 -32.90 11.68
C ARG A 724 44.86 -31.84 10.66
N ALA A 725 43.99 -31.45 9.73
CA ALA A 725 44.31 -30.47 8.71
C ALA A 725 44.41 -29.05 9.30
N GLY A 726 43.46 -28.66 10.17
CA GLY A 726 43.48 -27.38 10.88
C GLY A 726 44.77 -27.16 11.68
N ASN A 727 45.21 -28.15 12.47
CA ASN A 727 46.47 -28.02 13.20
C ASN A 727 47.70 -27.98 12.27
N ALA A 728 47.67 -28.69 11.14
CA ALA A 728 48.72 -28.62 10.14
C ALA A 728 48.80 -27.23 9.45
N VAL A 729 47.64 -26.63 9.12
CA VAL A 729 47.51 -25.25 8.62
C VAL A 729 48.04 -24.26 9.65
N LEU A 730 47.60 -24.36 10.90
CA LEU A 730 47.99 -23.44 11.99
C LEU A 730 49.47 -23.56 12.37
N GLN A 731 50.08 -24.74 12.22
CA GLN A 731 51.53 -24.90 12.34
C GLN A 731 52.29 -24.13 11.25
N ALA A 732 51.73 -24.00 10.04
CA ALA A 732 52.32 -23.22 8.95
C ALA A 732 52.00 -21.71 9.08
N ASN A 733 50.74 -21.33 9.34
CA ASN A 733 50.31 -19.97 9.65
C ASN A 733 49.27 -19.95 10.80
N PRO A 734 49.64 -19.56 12.04
CA PRO A 734 48.75 -19.58 13.21
C PRO A 734 47.70 -18.44 13.23
N ASN A 735 47.57 -17.68 12.14
CA ASN A 735 46.65 -16.55 12.02
C ASN A 735 45.45 -16.84 11.11
N LEU A 736 45.41 -17.98 10.42
CA LEU A 736 44.28 -18.34 9.55
C LEU A 736 43.09 -18.85 10.35
N LEU A 737 41.88 -18.39 9.99
CA LEU A 737 40.64 -19.06 10.37
C LEU A 737 40.58 -20.45 9.72
N ILE A 738 40.00 -21.41 10.44
CA ILE A 738 39.77 -22.77 9.98
C ILE A 738 38.26 -22.96 9.92
N PHE A 739 37.71 -22.95 8.71
CA PHE A 739 36.30 -23.21 8.46
C PHE A 739 36.10 -24.73 8.35
N VAL A 740 35.12 -25.25 9.09
CA VAL A 740 34.84 -26.67 9.20
C VAL A 740 33.37 -26.93 8.90
N GLU A 741 33.10 -27.49 7.73
CA GLU A 741 31.75 -27.95 7.37
C GLU A 741 31.27 -29.12 8.25
N GLY A 742 29.98 -29.41 8.20
CA GLY A 742 29.35 -30.59 8.78
C GLY A 742 29.52 -31.86 7.93
N VAL A 743 28.58 -32.79 8.08
CA VAL A 743 28.48 -34.03 7.28
C VAL A 743 27.11 -34.14 6.61
N GLY A 744 26.82 -35.21 5.87
CA GLY A 744 25.46 -35.46 5.35
C GLY A 744 24.48 -36.05 6.38
N THR A 745 24.98 -36.85 7.33
CA THR A 745 24.14 -37.63 8.26
C THR A 745 24.77 -37.73 9.65
N TYR A 746 24.01 -37.43 10.69
CA TYR A 746 24.42 -37.61 12.09
C TYR A 746 23.39 -38.41 12.89
N GLN A 747 23.83 -39.48 13.57
CA GLN A 747 22.98 -40.41 14.33
C GLN A 747 21.71 -40.90 13.58
N GLY A 748 21.79 -41.05 12.25
CA GLY A 748 20.67 -41.44 11.39
C GLY A 748 19.71 -40.30 10.99
N GLN A 749 20.00 -39.06 11.37
CA GLN A 749 19.30 -37.85 10.94
C GLN A 749 20.05 -37.23 9.77
N ASN A 750 19.38 -37.05 8.63
CA ASN A 750 19.95 -36.46 7.43
C ASN A 750 19.79 -34.94 7.43
N TYR A 751 20.70 -34.26 6.75
CA TYR A 751 20.59 -32.85 6.39
C TYR A 751 21.11 -32.62 4.96
N TRP A 752 21.30 -31.36 4.58
CA TRP A 752 22.21 -31.01 3.48
C TRP A 752 23.61 -31.59 3.71
N TRP A 753 24.30 -31.91 2.62
CA TRP A 753 25.72 -32.21 2.65
C TRP A 753 26.47 -30.95 3.12
N GLY A 754 27.54 -31.08 3.90
CA GLY A 754 28.19 -29.92 4.56
C GLY A 754 27.35 -29.25 5.67
N GLY A 755 26.02 -29.37 5.67
CA GLY A 755 25.16 -28.68 6.66
C GLY A 755 24.93 -29.38 8.00
N ASN A 756 25.20 -30.70 8.15
CA ASN A 756 24.87 -31.40 9.41
C ASN A 756 25.97 -31.23 10.48
N LEU A 757 25.77 -30.27 11.38
CA LEU A 757 26.65 -29.97 12.51
C LEU A 757 26.06 -30.41 13.87
N MET A 758 25.04 -31.27 13.88
CA MET A 758 24.43 -31.83 15.10
C MET A 758 25.46 -32.54 16.00
N GLY A 759 26.55 -33.05 15.41
CA GLY A 759 27.64 -33.72 16.13
C GLY A 759 28.57 -32.81 16.92
N VAL A 760 28.56 -31.49 16.70
CA VAL A 760 29.42 -30.53 17.43
C VAL A 760 29.12 -30.54 18.94
N LYS A 761 27.85 -30.76 19.34
CA LYS A 761 27.43 -30.86 20.74
C LYS A 761 28.06 -32.05 21.48
N ASP A 762 28.26 -33.18 20.78
CA ASP A 762 28.84 -34.41 21.33
C ASP A 762 30.37 -34.48 21.14
N ARG A 763 30.89 -33.82 20.08
CA ARG A 763 32.33 -33.67 19.79
C ARG A 763 32.59 -32.32 19.10
N PRO A 764 32.96 -31.26 19.82
CA PRO A 764 33.46 -30.04 19.18
C PRO A 764 34.89 -30.24 18.64
N ILE A 765 35.25 -29.47 17.61
CA ILE A 765 36.60 -29.43 17.04
C ILE A 765 37.55 -28.71 18.02
N VAL A 766 38.68 -29.34 18.35
CA VAL A 766 39.71 -28.73 19.21
C VAL A 766 41.03 -28.58 18.44
N LEU A 767 41.45 -27.33 18.23
CA LEU A 767 42.69 -27.00 17.53
C LEU A 767 43.82 -26.58 18.48
N ASP A 768 45.07 -26.77 18.07
CA ASP A 768 46.28 -26.44 18.83
C ASP A 768 46.46 -24.93 19.04
N VAL A 769 45.81 -24.10 18.22
CA VAL A 769 45.72 -22.63 18.40
C VAL A 769 44.25 -22.28 18.67
N PRO A 770 43.91 -21.68 19.82
CA PRO A 770 42.54 -21.30 20.15
C PRO A 770 42.08 -20.10 19.31
N ASN A 771 40.77 -19.82 19.32
CA ASN A 771 40.19 -18.65 18.65
C ASN A 771 40.36 -18.66 17.12
N ARG A 772 40.21 -19.84 16.49
CA ARG A 772 40.40 -20.08 15.03
C ARG A 772 39.30 -20.89 14.34
N VAL A 773 38.51 -21.68 15.06
CA VAL A 773 37.44 -22.50 14.47
C VAL A 773 36.25 -21.59 14.11
N VAL A 774 35.76 -21.75 12.88
CA VAL A 774 34.44 -21.30 12.41
C VAL A 774 33.73 -22.54 11.85
N TYR A 775 32.43 -22.70 12.10
CA TYR A 775 31.67 -23.81 11.53
C TYR A 775 30.93 -23.38 10.26
N SER A 776 30.95 -24.25 9.24
CA SER A 776 30.57 -23.92 7.86
C SER A 776 29.38 -24.74 7.35
N PRO A 777 28.14 -24.52 7.82
CA PRO A 777 26.98 -25.24 7.27
C PRO A 777 26.64 -24.78 5.84
N HIS A 778 26.16 -25.71 5.02
CA HIS A 778 25.45 -25.40 3.77
C HIS A 778 23.94 -25.58 3.95
N ASP A 779 23.15 -24.73 3.28
CA ASP A 779 21.69 -24.86 3.24
C ASP A 779 21.10 -24.51 1.87
N TYR A 780 20.03 -25.18 1.47
CA TYR A 780 19.43 -25.06 0.14
C TYR A 780 17.90 -25.20 0.18
N PRO A 781 17.17 -24.72 -0.86
CA PRO A 781 15.71 -24.74 -0.90
C PRO A 781 15.12 -26.01 -1.54
N ASN A 782 13.78 -26.04 -1.60
CA ASN A 782 13.01 -27.10 -2.24
C ASN A 782 13.36 -27.32 -3.73
N SER A 783 13.73 -26.27 -4.48
CA SER A 783 14.11 -26.40 -5.90
C SER A 783 15.45 -27.09 -6.15
N VAL A 784 16.36 -27.14 -5.17
CA VAL A 784 17.61 -27.91 -5.23
C VAL A 784 17.34 -29.35 -4.83
N TYR A 785 16.66 -29.58 -3.69
CA TYR A 785 16.13 -30.90 -3.33
C TYR A 785 14.91 -30.80 -2.43
N ALA A 786 13.87 -31.59 -2.73
CA ALA A 786 12.59 -31.57 -2.02
C ALA A 786 12.66 -32.27 -0.65
N GLN A 787 13.35 -31.64 0.31
CA GLN A 787 13.48 -32.13 1.69
C GLN A 787 12.11 -32.28 2.39
N PRO A 788 11.98 -33.15 3.41
CA PRO A 788 10.69 -33.43 4.06
C PRO A 788 10.03 -32.22 4.74
N TRP A 789 10.83 -31.29 5.30
CA TRP A 789 10.30 -30.13 6.03
C TRP A 789 9.51 -29.18 5.12
N PHE A 790 9.97 -28.94 3.89
CA PHE A 790 9.27 -28.15 2.87
C PHE A 790 7.92 -28.75 2.43
N GLN A 791 7.58 -29.98 2.82
CA GLN A 791 6.31 -30.63 2.45
C GLN A 791 5.23 -30.52 3.55
N THR A 792 5.50 -29.75 4.60
CA THR A 792 4.52 -29.45 5.66
C THR A 792 3.67 -28.23 5.30
N ALA A 793 2.43 -28.17 5.83
CA ALA A 793 1.45 -27.15 5.46
C ALA A 793 1.77 -25.72 5.98
N ASN A 794 2.73 -25.59 6.91
CA ASN A 794 3.26 -24.31 7.39
C ASN A 794 4.79 -24.44 7.56
N PHE A 795 5.49 -24.75 6.46
CA PHE A 795 6.92 -25.05 6.53
C PHE A 795 7.77 -23.84 6.91
N GLY A 796 7.40 -22.63 6.49
CA GLY A 796 8.17 -21.39 6.70
C GLY A 796 8.46 -21.12 8.18
N ALA A 797 7.41 -21.03 9.00
CA ALA A 797 7.53 -20.90 10.46
C ALA A 797 8.21 -22.10 11.16
N GLY A 798 8.45 -23.20 10.43
CA GLY A 798 9.24 -24.34 10.89
C GLY A 798 10.74 -24.24 10.57
N LEU A 799 11.16 -23.37 9.64
CA LEU A 799 12.54 -23.31 9.15
C LEU A 799 13.56 -22.88 10.22
N PRO A 800 13.33 -21.86 11.07
CA PRO A 800 14.26 -21.53 12.16
C PRO A 800 14.50 -22.73 13.10
N GLY A 801 13.47 -23.54 13.36
CA GLY A 801 13.59 -24.78 14.13
C GLY A 801 14.38 -25.91 13.42
N VAL A 802 14.48 -25.87 12.09
CA VAL A 802 15.34 -26.76 11.29
C VAL A 802 16.80 -26.27 11.33
N PHE A 803 17.04 -24.98 11.08
CA PHE A 803 18.36 -24.34 11.12
C PHE A 803 19.01 -24.47 12.51
N ARG A 804 18.31 -24.00 13.56
CA ARG A 804 18.70 -24.12 14.97
C ARG A 804 19.13 -25.53 15.33
N LYS A 805 18.37 -26.54 14.92
CA LYS A 805 18.65 -27.94 15.21
C LYS A 805 19.88 -28.48 14.48
N ALA A 806 20.09 -28.11 13.22
CA ALA A 806 21.17 -28.65 12.40
C ALA A 806 22.53 -28.00 12.66
N TRP A 807 22.55 -26.69 12.87
CA TRP A 807 23.78 -25.91 13.00
C TRP A 807 23.62 -24.62 13.84
N GLY A 808 22.46 -23.95 13.77
CA GLY A 808 22.26 -22.63 14.38
C GLY A 808 22.47 -22.55 15.89
N TYR A 809 22.19 -23.64 16.63
CA TYR A 809 22.47 -23.73 18.07
C TYR A 809 23.93 -23.44 18.45
N ILE A 810 24.89 -23.58 17.52
CA ILE A 810 26.31 -23.32 17.77
C ILE A 810 26.57 -21.82 17.95
N TYR A 811 25.83 -20.98 17.22
CA TYR A 811 25.87 -19.53 17.38
C TYR A 811 25.03 -19.10 18.61
N GLU A 812 23.83 -19.67 18.79
CA GLU A 812 22.92 -19.36 19.91
C GLU A 812 23.50 -19.75 21.28
N ASP A 813 24.03 -20.98 21.44
CA ASP A 813 24.72 -21.46 22.65
C ASP A 813 26.10 -20.76 22.85
N ASN A 814 26.47 -19.78 22.00
CA ASN A 814 27.73 -19.02 22.02
C ASN A 814 29.00 -19.91 21.97
N ILE A 815 28.96 -21.00 21.20
CA ILE A 815 30.02 -22.02 21.13
C ILE A 815 31.14 -21.59 20.18
N ALA A 816 30.79 -21.14 18.97
CA ALA A 816 31.70 -20.73 17.90
C ALA A 816 30.93 -19.98 16.81
N PRO A 817 31.60 -19.22 15.91
CA PRO A 817 30.90 -18.53 14.83
C PRO A 817 30.36 -19.50 13.77
N ILE A 818 29.25 -19.10 13.16
CA ILE A 818 28.66 -19.74 11.98
C ILE A 818 28.97 -18.90 10.75
N TYR A 819 29.31 -19.60 9.67
CA TYR A 819 29.52 -19.08 8.32
C TYR A 819 28.76 -19.97 7.34
N VAL A 820 27.65 -19.52 6.75
CA VAL A 820 26.95 -20.33 5.74
C VAL A 820 27.76 -20.33 4.45
N GLY A 821 28.58 -21.36 4.24
CA GLY A 821 29.56 -21.45 3.15
C GLY A 821 28.91 -21.46 1.76
N GLU A 822 27.76 -22.12 1.65
CA GLU A 822 26.92 -22.10 0.46
C GLU A 822 25.43 -22.09 0.79
N PHE A 823 24.71 -21.24 0.08
CA PHE A 823 23.26 -21.25 -0.05
C PHE A 823 22.86 -20.56 -1.35
N GLY A 824 21.83 -21.04 -2.05
CA GLY A 824 21.49 -20.50 -3.36
C GLY A 824 20.16 -20.99 -3.94
N THR A 825 19.61 -20.23 -4.89
CA THR A 825 18.32 -20.52 -5.52
C THR A 825 18.17 -19.83 -6.88
N LYS A 826 17.36 -20.40 -7.80
CA LYS A 826 16.87 -19.70 -9.01
C LYS A 826 15.61 -18.85 -8.79
N LEU A 827 14.97 -18.93 -7.63
CA LEU A 827 13.63 -18.39 -7.37
C LEU A 827 12.57 -18.92 -8.36
N THR A 828 12.62 -20.23 -8.66
CA THR A 828 11.71 -20.89 -9.61
C THR A 828 10.58 -21.68 -8.95
N ASP A 829 10.72 -22.06 -7.68
CA ASP A 829 9.63 -22.58 -6.86
C ASP A 829 9.23 -21.47 -5.86
N PRO A 830 7.94 -21.12 -5.71
CA PRO A 830 7.50 -20.13 -4.71
C PRO A 830 7.95 -20.46 -3.27
N LYS A 831 8.21 -21.73 -2.94
CA LYS A 831 8.78 -22.12 -1.64
C LYS A 831 10.21 -21.61 -1.43
N ASP A 832 10.94 -21.36 -2.51
CA ASP A 832 12.31 -20.85 -2.44
C ASP A 832 12.36 -19.45 -1.84
N ALA A 833 11.37 -18.60 -2.11
CA ALA A 833 11.29 -17.24 -1.57
C ALA A 833 11.14 -17.27 -0.04
N VAL A 834 10.20 -18.07 0.47
CA VAL A 834 9.95 -18.28 1.90
C VAL A 834 11.17 -18.91 2.61
N TRP A 835 11.92 -19.77 1.92
CA TRP A 835 13.19 -20.29 2.45
C TRP A 835 14.29 -19.22 2.49
N PHE A 836 14.39 -18.39 1.44
CA PHE A 836 15.44 -17.38 1.33
C PHE A 836 15.22 -16.30 2.40
N GLU A 837 13.99 -15.79 2.52
CA GLU A 837 13.53 -14.90 3.59
C GLU A 837 13.90 -15.46 4.98
N ALA A 838 13.44 -16.67 5.31
CA ALA A 838 13.68 -17.28 6.62
C ALA A 838 15.16 -17.56 6.92
N LEU A 839 15.97 -17.90 5.91
CA LEU A 839 17.41 -18.07 6.10
C LEU A 839 18.10 -16.70 6.29
N THR A 840 17.69 -15.66 5.55
CA THR A 840 18.26 -14.31 5.70
C THR A 840 17.90 -13.68 7.05
N SER A 841 16.65 -13.79 7.50
CA SER A 841 16.18 -13.42 8.84
C SER A 841 17.04 -14.08 9.95
N TYR A 842 17.22 -15.40 9.86
CA TYR A 842 18.02 -16.17 10.81
C TYR A 842 19.52 -15.82 10.79
N LEU A 843 20.06 -15.40 9.63
CA LEU A 843 21.44 -14.90 9.52
C LEU A 843 21.60 -13.51 10.15
N SER A 844 20.61 -12.62 10.00
CA SER A 844 20.55 -11.31 10.68
C SER A 844 20.21 -11.36 12.18
N GLY A 845 20.12 -12.56 12.76
CA GLY A 845 19.91 -12.73 14.18
C GLY A 845 18.46 -12.75 14.66
N ASP A 846 17.46 -12.76 13.77
CA ASP A 846 16.06 -13.03 14.11
C ASP A 846 15.86 -14.56 14.12
N PHE A 847 15.92 -15.17 15.30
CA PHE A 847 16.07 -16.62 15.43
C PHE A 847 14.74 -17.39 15.53
N ASP A 848 13.60 -16.72 15.39
CA ASP A 848 12.30 -17.38 15.21
C ASP A 848 11.46 -16.82 14.03
N ASN A 849 12.00 -15.85 13.29
CA ASN A 849 11.38 -15.16 12.15
C ASN A 849 10.15 -14.33 12.58
N ASN A 850 10.28 -13.54 13.65
CA ASN A 850 9.22 -12.63 14.13
C ASN A 850 9.40 -11.17 13.70
N GLY A 851 10.56 -10.79 13.14
CA GLY A 851 10.92 -9.41 12.79
C GLY A 851 11.75 -8.67 13.85
N THR A 852 12.09 -9.33 14.97
CA THR A 852 12.98 -8.79 16.02
C THR A 852 14.33 -9.48 15.96
N VAL A 853 15.41 -8.71 16.08
CA VAL A 853 16.77 -9.24 16.17
C VAL A 853 17.07 -9.69 17.61
N ASP A 854 17.31 -10.99 17.80
CA ASP A 854 17.59 -11.61 19.11
C ASP A 854 19.06 -11.47 19.56
N ILE A 855 19.98 -11.10 18.66
CA ILE A 855 21.40 -10.98 18.98
C ILE A 855 21.71 -9.71 19.78
N ALA A 856 22.66 -9.81 20.71
CA ALA A 856 22.97 -8.73 21.65
C ALA A 856 23.58 -7.51 20.96
N ALA A 857 23.17 -6.31 21.37
CA ALA A 857 23.69 -5.05 20.85
C ALA A 857 25.22 -5.00 20.89
N GLY A 858 25.85 -4.81 19.71
CA GLY A 858 27.31 -4.83 19.55
C GLY A 858 27.90 -6.17 19.10
N THR A 859 27.09 -7.20 18.88
CA THR A 859 27.45 -8.34 18.00
C THR A 859 27.12 -8.00 16.54
N GLU A 860 27.81 -8.64 15.59
CA GLU A 860 27.48 -8.60 14.16
C GLU A 860 26.87 -9.96 13.75
N ASP A 861 26.06 -9.92 12.70
CA ASP A 861 25.30 -11.00 12.06
C ASP A 861 26.11 -12.28 11.80
N MET A 862 25.40 -13.40 11.57
CA MET A 862 26.03 -14.62 11.07
C MET A 862 26.71 -14.37 9.71
N SER A 863 27.86 -15.00 9.51
CA SER A 863 28.63 -14.88 8.27
C SER A 863 28.08 -15.79 7.17
N TRP A 864 28.34 -15.48 5.90
CA TRP A 864 27.80 -16.21 4.75
C TRP A 864 28.56 -15.97 3.42
N THR A 865 28.44 -16.91 2.48
CA THR A 865 28.79 -16.73 1.05
C THR A 865 27.71 -17.31 0.14
N TYR A 866 27.13 -16.50 -0.74
CA TYR A 866 26.07 -16.95 -1.65
C TYR A 866 26.60 -17.89 -2.76
N TRP A 867 25.83 -18.91 -3.12
CA TRP A 867 26.10 -19.84 -4.24
C TRP A 867 25.22 -19.51 -5.47
N SER A 868 25.72 -18.80 -6.47
CA SER A 868 27.10 -18.32 -6.66
C SER A 868 27.13 -16.99 -7.42
N TRP A 869 28.33 -16.44 -7.66
CA TRP A 869 28.51 -15.34 -8.62
C TRP A 869 28.11 -15.77 -10.03
N ASN A 870 28.47 -17.01 -10.38
CA ASN A 870 28.46 -17.55 -11.72
C ASN A 870 27.04 -17.90 -12.21
N PRO A 871 26.64 -17.51 -13.43
CA PRO A 871 25.34 -17.92 -13.98
C PRO A 871 25.25 -19.42 -14.28
N ASN A 872 26.38 -20.09 -14.53
CA ASN A 872 26.41 -21.49 -14.99
C ASN A 872 26.23 -22.55 -13.89
N SER A 873 25.80 -22.17 -12.68
CA SER A 873 25.30 -23.14 -11.70
C SER A 873 24.01 -23.81 -12.20
N GLY A 874 23.99 -25.14 -12.24
CA GLY A 874 22.97 -25.93 -12.93
C GLY A 874 21.58 -25.88 -12.30
N ASP A 875 21.50 -25.63 -11.01
CA ASP A 875 20.32 -25.68 -10.14
C ASP A 875 20.03 -24.31 -9.49
N THR A 876 21.05 -23.58 -9.00
CA THR A 876 20.87 -22.24 -8.39
C THR A 876 21.07 -21.06 -9.36
N GLY A 877 21.82 -21.24 -10.44
CA GLY A 877 22.29 -20.13 -11.26
C GLY A 877 23.14 -19.11 -10.47
N GLY A 878 23.25 -17.88 -10.98
CA GLY A 878 24.18 -16.87 -10.43
C GLY A 878 23.52 -15.63 -9.85
N ILE A 879 24.34 -14.78 -9.23
CA ILE A 879 24.11 -13.34 -9.08
C ILE A 879 24.25 -12.65 -10.44
N LEU A 880 25.21 -13.07 -11.28
CA LEU A 880 25.21 -12.73 -12.70
C LEU A 880 24.14 -13.55 -13.45
N ALA A 881 23.59 -12.94 -14.51
CA ALA A 881 22.84 -13.63 -15.56
C ALA A 881 23.77 -14.25 -16.63
N ASP A 882 23.21 -15.04 -17.54
CA ASP A 882 23.92 -15.81 -18.58
C ASP A 882 24.87 -14.99 -19.49
N ASP A 883 24.71 -13.67 -19.54
CA ASP A 883 25.61 -12.75 -20.25
C ASP A 883 26.94 -12.49 -19.54
N TRP A 884 27.09 -12.99 -18.31
CA TRP A 884 28.19 -12.74 -17.37
C TRP A 884 28.43 -11.26 -17.08
N LYS A 885 27.37 -10.44 -17.10
CA LYS A 885 27.43 -8.97 -16.87
C LYS A 885 26.27 -8.40 -16.07
N THR A 886 25.05 -8.81 -16.39
CA THR A 886 23.83 -8.26 -15.77
C THR A 886 23.63 -8.88 -14.39
N ILE A 887 23.47 -8.05 -13.35
CA ILE A 887 23.16 -8.52 -11.99
C ILE A 887 21.67 -8.86 -11.88
N ASN A 888 21.39 -10.00 -11.27
CA ASN A 888 20.04 -10.46 -10.93
C ASN A 888 19.55 -9.75 -9.66
N GLN A 889 18.99 -8.55 -9.84
CA GLN A 889 18.48 -7.70 -8.75
C GLN A 889 17.42 -8.39 -7.87
N ASN A 890 16.66 -9.35 -8.42
CA ASN A 890 15.68 -10.14 -7.64
C ASN A 890 16.33 -11.03 -6.58
N LYS A 891 17.62 -11.38 -6.74
CA LYS A 891 18.41 -12.09 -5.72
C LYS A 891 19.08 -11.13 -4.74
N MET A 892 19.64 -10.03 -5.25
CA MET A 892 20.26 -9.00 -4.40
C MET A 892 19.27 -8.43 -3.38
N ALA A 893 17.99 -8.31 -3.73
CA ALA A 893 16.92 -7.87 -2.82
C ALA A 893 16.82 -8.67 -1.49
N TYR A 894 17.26 -9.94 -1.47
CA TYR A 894 17.32 -10.77 -0.25
C TYR A 894 18.71 -10.75 0.43
N LEU A 895 19.78 -10.34 -0.28
CA LEU A 895 21.15 -10.37 0.22
C LEU A 895 21.58 -9.01 0.79
N THR A 896 21.18 -7.91 0.17
CA THR A 896 21.54 -6.55 0.61
C THR A 896 21.05 -6.16 2.00
N PRO A 897 19.95 -6.71 2.55
CA PRO A 897 19.64 -6.55 3.98
C PRO A 897 20.69 -7.18 4.93
N ILE A 898 21.42 -8.20 4.49
CA ILE A 898 22.42 -8.95 5.29
C ILE A 898 23.87 -8.76 4.81
N GLU A 899 24.12 -7.76 3.95
CA GLU A 899 25.48 -7.37 3.53
C GLU A 899 26.21 -6.65 4.67
N PHE A 900 27.48 -7.00 4.91
CA PHE A 900 28.30 -6.37 5.95
C PHE A 900 28.62 -4.94 5.55
N THR A 901 27.82 -4.00 6.06
CA THR A 901 27.92 -2.54 5.91
C THR A 901 29.11 -1.94 6.68
N GLY A 902 30.25 -2.63 6.64
CA GLY A 902 31.52 -2.19 7.22
C GLY A 902 32.10 -1.02 6.44
N GLY A 903 31.79 0.21 6.87
CA GLY A 903 32.57 1.40 6.53
C GLY A 903 32.12 2.21 5.33
N SER A 904 31.43 1.58 4.37
CA SER A 904 31.17 2.18 3.07
C SER A 904 30.19 1.32 2.24
N GLY A 905 28.90 1.54 2.41
CA GLY A 905 27.87 0.87 1.60
C GLY A 905 26.50 1.01 2.26
N THR A 906 25.51 1.48 1.51
CA THR A 906 24.15 1.72 2.01
C THR A 906 23.53 0.46 2.61
N SER A 907 23.13 0.50 3.88
CA SER A 907 22.10 -0.41 4.38
C SER A 907 20.76 -0.08 3.70
N VAL A 908 19.81 -1.01 3.74
CA VAL A 908 18.48 -0.81 3.13
C VAL A 908 17.39 -1.11 4.15
N ALA A 909 16.46 -0.18 4.33
CA ALA A 909 15.20 -0.49 5.00
C ALA A 909 14.27 -1.16 3.97
N SER A 910 13.85 -2.39 4.25
CA SER A 910 13.06 -3.23 3.35
C SER A 910 11.64 -3.38 3.87
N PHE A 911 10.68 -2.76 3.18
CA PHE A 911 9.28 -2.70 3.58
C PHE A 911 8.48 -3.73 2.79
N VAL A 912 7.84 -4.68 3.48
CA VAL A 912 7.06 -5.75 2.85
C VAL A 912 5.61 -5.30 2.66
N VAL A 913 5.24 -5.01 1.41
CA VAL A 913 3.88 -4.69 0.99
C VAL A 913 3.11 -6.00 0.78
N THR A 914 2.06 -6.23 1.57
CA THR A 914 1.34 -7.51 1.63
C THR A 914 -0.12 -7.36 1.26
N LEU A 915 -0.66 -8.33 0.50
CA LEU A 915 -2.09 -8.55 0.30
C LEU A 915 -2.60 -9.66 1.22
N ALA A 916 -3.66 -9.39 1.96
CA ALA A 916 -4.32 -10.34 2.86
C ALA A 916 -4.89 -11.59 2.16
N SER A 917 -5.07 -11.54 0.83
CA SER A 917 -5.45 -12.68 0.00
C SER A 917 -4.99 -12.48 -1.46
N PRO A 918 -4.74 -13.56 -2.22
CA PRO A 918 -4.33 -13.46 -3.62
C PRO A 918 -5.46 -12.93 -4.52
N SER A 919 -5.16 -11.88 -5.30
CA SER A 919 -6.08 -11.34 -6.30
C SER A 919 -6.08 -12.15 -7.60
N THR A 920 -7.23 -12.24 -8.28
CA THR A 920 -7.36 -12.82 -9.63
C THR A 920 -6.98 -11.85 -10.75
N GLN A 921 -6.70 -10.59 -10.42
CA GLN A 921 -6.34 -9.50 -11.33
C GLN A 921 -5.10 -8.76 -10.80
N ASN A 922 -4.39 -8.02 -11.65
CA ASN A 922 -3.27 -7.17 -11.19
C ASN A 922 -3.74 -6.19 -10.12
N VAL A 923 -3.00 -6.12 -9.01
CA VAL A 923 -3.16 -5.07 -7.99
C VAL A 923 -2.01 -4.09 -8.12
N THR A 924 -2.28 -2.79 -8.01
CA THR A 924 -1.23 -1.77 -7.99
C THR A 924 -1.38 -0.83 -6.80
N VAL A 925 -0.26 -0.28 -6.34
CA VAL A 925 -0.22 0.78 -5.32
C VAL A 925 1.01 1.67 -5.58
N GLN A 926 0.86 2.98 -5.40
CA GLN A 926 1.95 3.94 -5.48
C GLN A 926 2.61 4.09 -4.10
N TYR A 927 3.92 4.29 -4.05
CA TYR A 927 4.64 4.59 -2.83
C TYR A 927 5.54 5.83 -2.97
N ALA A 928 5.76 6.52 -1.87
CA ALA A 928 6.75 7.59 -1.74
C ALA A 928 7.29 7.66 -0.31
N THR A 929 8.60 7.85 -0.17
CA THR A 929 9.22 8.16 1.13
C THR A 929 8.87 9.59 1.58
N SER A 930 8.60 9.76 2.88
CA SER A 930 8.50 11.05 3.57
C SER A 930 9.43 11.08 4.77
N ASN A 931 10.05 12.24 5.03
CA ASN A 931 10.92 12.47 6.19
C ASN A 931 10.12 12.29 7.50
N GLY A 932 10.77 11.76 8.54
CA GLY A 932 10.30 11.77 9.93
C GLY A 932 11.22 12.65 10.76
N THR A 933 12.03 12.06 11.66
CA THR A 933 13.26 12.72 12.12
C THR A 933 14.35 12.64 11.03
N ALA A 934 14.48 11.49 10.37
CA ALA A 934 15.41 11.28 9.25
C ALA A 934 15.05 12.13 8.03
N THR A 935 16.08 12.63 7.36
CA THR A 935 16.02 13.58 6.25
C THR A 935 16.50 12.99 4.92
N ALA A 936 15.56 12.90 3.97
CA ALA A 936 15.85 12.54 2.59
C ALA A 936 17.01 13.37 1.99
N GLY A 937 18.08 12.68 1.62
CA GLY A 937 19.27 13.26 1.02
C GLY A 937 20.47 13.38 1.97
N LEU A 938 20.26 13.33 3.29
CA LEU A 938 21.33 13.23 4.29
C LEU A 938 21.44 11.79 4.79
N ASP A 939 20.35 11.23 5.31
CA ASP A 939 20.36 10.02 6.16
C ASP A 939 19.72 8.83 5.43
N TYR A 940 18.91 9.10 4.40
CA TYR A 940 18.47 8.09 3.43
C TYR A 940 18.30 8.66 2.01
N VAL A 941 18.10 7.80 1.02
CA VAL A 941 17.79 8.14 -0.37
C VAL A 941 16.29 8.09 -0.58
N SER A 942 15.66 9.23 -0.86
CA SER A 942 14.23 9.26 -1.19
C SER A 942 13.92 8.47 -2.45
N VAL A 943 12.93 7.58 -2.35
CA VAL A 943 12.41 6.77 -3.45
C VAL A 943 10.89 6.95 -3.59
N THR A 944 10.41 6.84 -4.82
CA THR A 944 8.98 6.81 -5.15
C THR A 944 8.77 5.85 -6.33
N GLY A 945 7.64 5.16 -6.40
CA GLY A 945 7.34 4.28 -7.52
C GLY A 945 5.99 3.59 -7.43
N THR A 946 5.76 2.64 -8.33
CA THR A 946 4.55 1.80 -8.35
C THR A 946 4.92 0.36 -8.02
N VAL A 947 4.31 -0.20 -6.98
CA VAL A 947 4.29 -1.64 -6.74
C VAL A 947 3.15 -2.25 -7.57
N THR A 948 3.39 -3.39 -8.22
CA THR A 948 2.39 -4.12 -9.03
C THR A 948 2.47 -5.60 -8.73
N PHE A 949 1.42 -6.15 -8.14
CA PHE A 949 1.22 -7.58 -7.92
C PHE A 949 0.60 -8.20 -9.18
N ALA A 950 1.12 -9.34 -9.61
CA ALA A 950 0.50 -10.18 -10.63
C ALA A 950 -0.69 -10.99 -10.05
N PRO A 951 -1.58 -11.57 -10.87
CA PRO A 951 -2.63 -12.46 -10.38
C PRO A 951 -2.03 -13.65 -9.61
N GLY A 952 -2.53 -13.89 -8.39
CA GLY A 952 -2.02 -14.90 -7.47
C GLY A 952 -0.84 -14.47 -6.58
N GLU A 953 -0.27 -13.28 -6.80
CA GLU A 953 0.86 -12.78 -6.01
C GLU A 953 0.37 -11.98 -4.78
N THR A 954 0.97 -12.20 -3.61
CA THR A 954 0.52 -11.61 -2.33
C THR A 954 1.55 -10.73 -1.61
N GLN A 955 2.82 -10.70 -2.03
CA GLN A 955 3.86 -9.89 -1.38
C GLN A 955 4.77 -9.20 -2.41
N LYS A 956 5.26 -8.02 -2.04
CA LYS A 956 6.25 -7.22 -2.77
C LYS A 956 7.11 -6.43 -1.78
N VAL A 957 8.36 -6.14 -2.12
CA VAL A 957 9.26 -5.34 -1.27
C VAL A 957 9.49 -3.96 -1.89
N ILE A 958 9.48 -2.92 -1.05
CA ILE A 958 10.03 -1.59 -1.35
C ILE A 958 11.33 -1.47 -0.55
N THR A 959 12.45 -1.17 -1.21
CA THR A 959 13.73 -0.91 -0.53
C THR A 959 14.06 0.57 -0.53
N VAL A 960 14.52 1.07 0.62
CA VAL A 960 14.95 2.47 0.79
C VAL A 960 16.40 2.49 1.28
N PRO A 961 17.37 2.95 0.46
CA PRO A 961 18.77 3.00 0.86
C PRO A 961 18.99 4.02 1.98
N VAL A 962 19.41 3.53 3.13
CA VAL A 962 19.92 4.32 4.27
C VAL A 962 21.37 4.70 3.97
N LYS A 963 21.76 5.88 4.42
CA LYS A 963 23.10 6.44 4.24
C LYS A 963 23.90 6.29 5.53
N SER A 964 25.17 6.68 5.47
CA SER A 964 26.06 6.75 6.62
C SER A 964 26.62 8.15 6.75
N ASP A 965 26.82 8.62 7.97
CA ASP A 965 27.96 9.49 8.23
C ASP A 965 28.93 9.00 9.32
N SER A 966 29.13 9.75 10.39
CA SER A 966 30.13 9.57 11.44
C SER A 966 29.83 10.41 12.70
N LEU A 967 28.70 11.13 12.72
CA LEU A 967 28.08 11.65 13.93
C LEU A 967 27.48 10.49 14.72
N ALA A 968 27.35 10.66 16.04
CA ALA A 968 26.59 9.74 16.88
C ALA A 968 25.31 10.45 17.27
N GLU A 969 24.17 9.90 16.85
CA GLU A 969 22.86 10.55 16.87
C GLU A 969 21.81 9.64 17.52
N SER A 970 20.60 10.14 17.76
CA SER A 970 19.49 9.29 18.21
C SER A 970 18.90 8.53 17.02
N SER A 971 18.48 7.28 17.20
CA SER A 971 17.78 6.51 16.17
C SER A 971 16.69 7.34 15.48
N GLU A 972 16.81 7.49 14.17
CA GLU A 972 15.96 8.36 13.36
C GLU A 972 14.86 7.57 12.64
N THR A 973 13.82 8.24 12.17
CA THR A 973 12.73 7.60 11.43
C THR A 973 12.33 8.35 10.17
N PHE A 974 11.89 7.61 9.16
CA PHE A 974 11.17 8.11 7.99
C PHE A 974 9.96 7.20 7.71
N THR A 975 9.18 7.49 6.68
CA THR A 975 7.96 6.71 6.37
C THR A 975 7.85 6.41 4.88
N VAL A 976 7.48 5.19 4.50
CA VAL A 976 7.05 4.85 3.15
C VAL A 976 5.53 4.92 3.09
N MET A 977 5.02 6.02 2.52
CA MET A 977 3.59 6.26 2.35
C MET A 977 3.07 5.55 1.11
N LEU A 978 2.11 4.64 1.30
CA LEU A 978 1.31 4.04 0.24
C LEU A 978 0.13 4.93 -0.17
N SER A 979 -0.20 4.93 -1.45
CA SER A 979 -1.29 5.74 -2.01
C SER A 979 -1.83 5.17 -3.31
N ASN A 980 -3.01 5.66 -3.73
CA ASN A 980 -3.63 5.32 -5.03
C ASN A 980 -3.71 3.79 -5.31
N PRO A 981 -4.24 2.98 -4.39
CA PRO A 981 -4.38 1.54 -4.61
C PRO A 981 -5.43 1.25 -5.70
N SER A 982 -5.23 0.17 -6.45
CA SER A 982 -6.17 -0.33 -7.46
C SER A 982 -6.21 -1.85 -7.39
N GLY A 983 -7.41 -2.43 -7.20
CA GLY A 983 -7.62 -3.87 -7.03
C GLY A 983 -7.50 -4.37 -5.58
N ALA A 984 -7.18 -3.49 -4.63
CA ALA A 984 -7.05 -3.78 -3.20
C ALA A 984 -7.46 -2.55 -2.37
N THR A 985 -7.71 -2.74 -1.07
CA THR A 985 -8.02 -1.66 -0.13
C THR A 985 -6.88 -1.49 0.87
N LEU A 986 -6.35 -0.27 1.03
CA LEU A 986 -5.30 0.00 2.02
C LEU A 986 -5.84 -0.24 3.44
N THR A 987 -5.32 -1.26 4.10
CA THR A 987 -5.53 -1.56 5.52
C THR A 987 -4.40 -1.02 6.39
N ASP A 988 -3.20 -0.90 5.80
CA ASP A 988 -2.15 0.00 6.30
C ASP A 988 -1.73 0.94 5.16
N THR A 989 -1.30 2.16 5.50
CA THR A 989 -0.92 3.21 4.55
C THR A 989 0.53 3.68 4.72
N ALA A 990 1.23 3.27 5.79
CA ALA A 990 2.46 3.95 6.21
C ALA A 990 3.41 3.01 6.96
N GLY A 991 4.41 2.46 6.26
CA GLY A 991 5.48 1.71 6.93
C GLY A 991 6.54 2.68 7.46
N MET A 992 6.90 2.57 8.73
CA MET A 992 7.95 3.36 9.38
C MET A 992 9.32 2.71 9.13
N GLY A 993 10.26 3.49 8.60
CA GLY A 993 11.66 3.12 8.46
C GLY A 993 12.45 3.67 9.62
N THR A 994 13.02 2.83 10.47
CA THR A 994 13.89 3.25 11.58
C THR A 994 15.37 3.09 11.20
N ILE A 995 16.11 4.19 11.24
CA ILE A 995 17.56 4.25 11.11
C ILE A 995 18.16 4.12 12.51
N LEU A 996 18.96 3.09 12.75
CA LEU A 996 19.65 2.90 14.04
C LEU A 996 21.09 3.42 13.96
N ASP A 997 21.44 4.44 14.75
CA ASP A 997 22.84 4.89 14.87
C ASP A 997 23.77 3.76 15.35
N ARG A 998 25.01 3.76 14.85
CA ARG A 998 26.05 2.79 15.21
C ARG A 998 27.08 3.46 16.14
N PRO A 999 26.99 3.28 17.47
CA PRO A 999 27.74 4.08 18.44
C PRO A 999 29.26 4.00 18.25
N VAL A 1000 29.88 5.16 18.02
CA VAL A 1000 31.33 5.26 17.78
C VAL A 1000 32.12 4.82 19.02
N GLY A 1001 32.87 3.72 18.87
CA GLY A 1001 33.62 3.09 19.97
C GLY A 1001 34.64 4.03 20.63
N THR A 1002 34.33 4.48 21.85
CA THR A 1002 35.24 5.32 22.64
C THR A 1002 36.30 4.48 23.36
N THR A 1003 37.57 4.82 23.18
CA THR A 1003 38.64 4.28 24.03
C THR A 1003 38.52 4.91 25.44
N PRO A 1004 38.70 4.18 26.56
CA PRO A 1004 38.30 4.68 27.88
C PRO A 1004 39.05 5.97 28.28
N GLY A 1005 38.33 7.10 28.42
CA GLY A 1005 38.97 8.43 28.52
C GLY A 1005 38.22 9.58 29.22
N GLY A 1006 36.89 9.55 29.35
CA GLY A 1006 36.09 10.42 30.24
C GLY A 1006 35.89 11.92 29.87
N GLY A 1007 34.66 12.44 30.09
CA GLY A 1007 34.43 13.87 30.36
C GLY A 1007 33.30 14.62 29.62
N THR A 1008 32.07 14.55 30.15
CA THR A 1008 31.01 15.62 30.16
C THR A 1008 30.47 16.24 28.84
N GLN A 1009 29.17 16.01 28.55
CA GLN A 1009 28.06 16.94 28.14
C GLN A 1009 28.33 18.18 27.23
N THR A 1010 27.48 18.64 26.30
CA THR A 1010 26.04 18.44 25.94
C THR A 1010 25.71 19.17 24.60
N PRO A 1011 24.62 18.84 23.89
CA PRO A 1011 23.93 19.77 22.96
C PRO A 1011 22.40 19.98 23.22
N PRO A 1012 21.72 20.96 22.57
CA PRO A 1012 20.35 21.42 22.91
C PRO A 1012 19.26 21.25 21.81
N THR A 1013 18.05 21.74 22.11
CA THR A 1013 16.73 21.58 21.41
C THR A 1013 16.37 22.64 20.35
N ASP A 1014 15.40 22.35 19.44
CA ASP A 1014 14.38 23.29 18.91
C ASP A 1014 13.15 22.53 18.27
N PRO A 1015 12.00 23.16 17.91
CA PRO A 1015 10.68 22.48 17.96
C PRO A 1015 9.64 22.69 16.80
N GLY A 1016 8.66 21.77 16.73
CA GLY A 1016 7.20 22.10 16.72
C GLY A 1016 6.44 22.43 15.41
N MET A 1017 5.33 21.71 15.17
CA MET A 1017 4.15 22.15 14.39
C MET A 1017 2.83 21.81 15.13
N PRO A 1018 1.71 22.53 14.91
CA PRO A 1018 0.46 22.31 15.66
C PRO A 1018 -0.72 21.69 14.86
N MET A 1019 -1.61 20.96 15.57
CA MET A 1019 -2.89 20.42 15.07
C MET A 1019 -4.15 21.08 15.73
N PRO A 1020 -5.37 20.85 15.18
CA PRO A 1020 -6.67 21.16 15.79
C PRO A 1020 -7.47 19.91 16.26
N ASP A 1021 -8.66 20.12 16.84
CA ASP A 1021 -9.18 19.33 17.98
C ASP A 1021 -10.54 18.57 17.83
N PRO A 1022 -10.88 17.64 18.77
CA PRO A 1022 -11.94 16.62 18.61
C PRO A 1022 -13.24 16.83 19.45
N PRO A 1023 -14.26 15.92 19.37
CA PRO A 1023 -15.52 16.03 20.14
C PRO A 1023 -15.88 14.85 21.09
N ALA A 1024 -15.60 15.06 22.39
CA ALA A 1024 -16.47 14.85 23.57
C ALA A 1024 -17.19 13.51 23.95
N SER A 1025 -17.01 13.17 25.25
CA SER A 1025 -17.83 12.34 26.17
C SER A 1025 -17.84 10.81 26.00
N GLY A 1026 -17.66 9.99 27.05
CA GLY A 1026 -17.29 10.24 28.46
C GLY A 1026 -17.34 8.90 29.24
N GLN A 1027 -16.49 8.60 30.22
CA GLN A 1027 -16.47 9.26 31.54
C GLN A 1027 -15.07 9.39 32.18
N TYR A 1028 -14.08 8.65 31.69
CA TYR A 1028 -12.67 8.79 32.07
C TYR A 1028 -11.90 9.31 30.85
N THR A 1029 -11.10 10.36 31.06
CA THR A 1029 -10.28 10.92 29.96
C THR A 1029 -8.87 10.35 30.09
N ASP A 1030 -8.53 9.43 29.19
CA ASP A 1030 -7.14 9.03 28.95
C ASP A 1030 -6.32 10.29 28.64
N ILE A 1031 -5.14 10.42 29.24
CA ILE A 1031 -4.23 11.55 29.00
C ILE A 1031 -3.78 11.66 27.53
N MET A 1032 -3.83 10.56 26.76
CA MET A 1032 -3.67 10.58 25.30
C MET A 1032 -4.65 11.59 24.64
N SER A 1033 -5.88 11.69 25.16
CA SER A 1033 -6.91 12.63 24.69
C SER A 1033 -6.58 14.10 24.98
N PHE A 1034 -5.85 14.38 26.07
CA PHE A 1034 -5.33 15.71 26.39
C PHE A 1034 -4.06 16.06 25.60
N GLY A 1035 -3.35 15.06 25.06
CA GLY A 1035 -2.17 15.23 24.22
C GLY A 1035 -2.43 15.71 22.79
N MET A 1036 -3.68 15.70 22.32
CA MET A 1036 -4.01 16.07 20.93
C MET A 1036 -4.02 17.59 20.67
N PHE A 1037 -4.28 18.41 21.70
CA PHE A 1037 -4.34 19.87 21.57
C PHE A 1037 -2.98 20.42 21.11
N HIS A 1038 -2.96 21.05 19.93
CA HIS A 1038 -1.76 21.60 19.30
C HIS A 1038 -0.64 20.60 18.93
N GLY A 1039 -1.00 19.36 18.58
CA GLY A 1039 -0.21 18.54 17.62
C GLY A 1039 1.17 18.05 18.06
N SER A 1040 1.38 17.85 19.37
CA SER A 1040 2.64 17.32 19.92
C SER A 1040 2.47 15.89 20.45
N SER A 1041 2.11 14.96 19.56
CA SER A 1041 1.89 13.54 19.89
C SER A 1041 3.21 12.76 20.01
N HIS A 1042 3.79 12.72 21.20
CA HIS A 1042 4.81 11.72 21.58
C HIS A 1042 4.13 10.44 22.08
N THR A 1043 3.26 9.87 21.24
CA THR A 1043 2.36 8.77 21.57
C THR A 1043 2.32 7.77 20.42
N GLY A 1044 3.43 7.05 20.23
CA GLY A 1044 3.40 5.79 19.47
C GLY A 1044 2.41 4.83 20.17
N MET A 1045 1.61 4.11 19.38
CA MET A 1045 0.52 3.27 19.94
C MET A 1045 1.06 2.03 20.67
N ASP A 1046 2.34 1.71 20.44
CA ASP A 1046 3.06 0.52 20.91
C ASP A 1046 3.24 0.49 22.43
N ALA A 1047 3.23 1.67 23.07
CA ALA A 1047 3.36 1.85 24.52
C ALA A 1047 2.22 1.20 25.34
N LEU A 1048 1.14 0.74 24.70
CA LEU A 1048 0.01 0.06 25.35
C LEU A 1048 0.02 -1.48 25.16
N ALA A 1049 0.96 -2.02 24.39
CA ALA A 1049 1.11 -3.47 24.26
C ALA A 1049 1.63 -4.10 25.57
N GLY A 1050 0.98 -5.19 26.01
CA GLY A 1050 1.37 -5.95 27.22
C GLY A 1050 0.54 -5.69 28.48
N GLY A 1051 -0.63 -5.04 28.40
CA GLY A 1051 -1.55 -4.89 29.54
C GLY A 1051 -1.19 -3.77 30.53
N ARG A 1052 -0.43 -2.79 30.07
CA ARG A 1052 -0.06 -1.57 30.81
C ARG A 1052 -1.28 -0.66 30.95
N THR A 1053 -1.54 -0.15 32.16
CA THR A 1053 -2.70 0.72 32.42
C THR A 1053 -2.30 2.19 32.26
N ALA A 1054 -3.01 2.94 31.42
CA ALA A 1054 -2.81 4.37 31.26
C ALA A 1054 -3.04 5.14 32.58
N ILE A 1055 -2.39 6.30 32.74
CA ILE A 1055 -2.68 7.19 33.87
C ILE A 1055 -4.01 7.90 33.59
N THR A 1056 -5.03 7.57 34.38
CA THR A 1056 -6.39 8.10 34.28
C THR A 1056 -6.79 8.90 35.53
N THR A 1057 -7.93 9.58 35.46
CA THR A 1057 -8.53 10.39 36.53
C THR A 1057 -8.75 9.65 37.85
N GLU A 1058 -8.75 8.33 37.83
CA GLU A 1058 -8.96 7.43 38.97
C GLU A 1058 -7.84 7.57 40.02
N ALA A 1059 -6.64 7.99 39.60
CA ALA A 1059 -5.57 8.40 40.51
C ALA A 1059 -5.97 9.58 41.41
N LEU A 1060 -6.75 10.55 40.90
CA LEU A 1060 -7.30 11.64 41.72
C LEU A 1060 -8.44 11.15 42.61
N VAL A 1061 -9.21 10.14 42.19
CA VAL A 1061 -10.25 9.52 43.02
C VAL A 1061 -9.60 8.85 44.23
N ALA A 1062 -8.61 7.97 44.01
CA ALA A 1062 -7.85 7.31 45.08
C ALA A 1062 -7.17 8.30 46.03
N TYR A 1063 -6.55 9.36 45.49
CA TYR A 1063 -5.97 10.45 46.29
C TYR A 1063 -7.00 11.20 47.13
N ASN A 1064 -8.19 11.47 46.57
CA ASN A 1064 -9.27 12.15 47.28
C ASN A 1064 -9.96 11.25 48.34
N ASP A 1065 -10.02 9.94 48.13
CA ASP A 1065 -10.48 8.97 49.14
C ASP A 1065 -9.53 8.91 50.34
N GLN A 1066 -8.24 8.80 50.08
CA GLN A 1066 -7.18 8.85 51.11
C GLN A 1066 -7.21 10.18 51.91
N ARG A 1067 -7.42 11.31 51.22
CA ARG A 1067 -7.64 12.62 51.86
C ARG A 1067 -8.91 12.64 52.71
N THR A 1068 -10.01 12.06 52.22
CA THR A 1068 -11.29 11.98 52.94
C THR A 1068 -11.16 11.12 54.21
N PHE A 1069 -10.43 10.01 54.14
CA PHE A 1069 -10.08 9.19 55.31
C PHE A 1069 -9.27 9.97 56.37
N ALA A 1070 -8.35 10.83 55.91
CA ALA A 1070 -7.58 11.78 56.74
C ALA A 1070 -8.38 13.01 57.23
N GLY A 1071 -9.67 13.13 56.84
CA GLY A 1071 -10.55 14.24 57.25
C GLY A 1071 -10.44 15.53 56.43
N LEU A 1072 -9.80 15.48 55.26
CA LEU A 1072 -9.71 16.60 54.30
C LEU A 1072 -10.87 16.62 53.30
N GLY A 1073 -11.10 17.80 52.71
CA GLY A 1073 -11.94 17.93 51.52
C GLY A 1073 -11.25 17.47 50.24
N THR A 1074 -12.03 17.14 49.22
CA THR A 1074 -11.54 16.77 47.88
C THR A 1074 -10.91 17.96 47.13
N VAL A 1075 -9.95 17.69 46.25
CA VAL A 1075 -9.25 18.68 45.39
C VAL A 1075 -9.40 18.38 43.89
N ALA A 1076 -9.21 19.40 43.06
CA ALA A 1076 -9.02 19.25 41.62
C ALA A 1076 -7.54 19.00 41.26
N LEU A 1077 -7.26 18.57 40.03
CA LEU A 1077 -5.88 18.35 39.56
C LEU A 1077 -5.08 19.66 39.61
N GLU A 1078 -5.68 20.75 39.16
CA GLU A 1078 -5.07 22.07 39.11
C GLU A 1078 -4.69 22.60 40.50
N ASP A 1079 -5.42 22.23 41.55
CA ASP A 1079 -5.06 22.60 42.92
C ASP A 1079 -3.76 21.88 43.33
N VAL A 1080 -3.66 20.57 43.06
CA VAL A 1080 -2.46 19.76 43.31
C VAL A 1080 -1.26 20.27 42.50
N GLY A 1081 -1.48 20.59 41.22
CA GLY A 1081 -0.46 21.16 40.34
C GLY A 1081 0.03 22.53 40.84
N ASN A 1082 -0.89 23.46 41.12
CA ASN A 1082 -0.54 24.78 41.67
C ASN A 1082 0.19 24.66 43.01
N TRP A 1083 -0.20 23.72 43.88
CA TRP A 1083 0.48 23.46 45.14
C TRP A 1083 1.91 22.93 44.93
N ALA A 1084 2.13 22.04 43.96
CA ALA A 1084 3.47 21.55 43.62
C ALA A 1084 4.40 22.69 43.15
N PHE A 1085 3.90 23.59 42.29
CA PHE A 1085 4.65 24.80 41.89
C PHE A 1085 4.89 25.76 43.07
N ALA A 1086 3.87 26.01 43.90
CA ALA A 1086 3.97 26.93 45.04
C ALA A 1086 5.00 26.47 46.09
N ASN A 1087 5.13 25.15 46.30
CA ASN A 1087 6.10 24.55 47.21
C ASN A 1087 7.45 24.23 46.53
N LYS A 1088 7.60 24.52 45.23
CA LYS A 1088 8.81 24.26 44.42
C LYS A 1088 9.20 22.79 44.36
N LEU A 1089 8.20 21.92 44.28
CA LEU A 1089 8.40 20.48 44.05
C LEU A 1089 8.81 20.19 42.59
N THR A 1090 8.56 21.17 41.73
CA THR A 1090 8.96 21.23 40.32
C THR A 1090 10.16 22.16 40.15
N ASN A 1091 11.18 21.73 39.40
CA ASN A 1091 12.31 22.60 39.03
C ASN A 1091 11.89 23.73 38.05
N ASN A 1092 10.79 23.55 37.31
CA ASN A 1092 10.18 24.63 36.53
C ASN A 1092 9.41 25.60 37.43
N ALA A 1093 9.54 26.91 37.14
CA ALA A 1093 8.85 27.98 37.89
C ALA A 1093 7.37 28.17 37.54
N GLN A 1094 6.89 27.48 36.50
CA GLN A 1094 5.51 27.46 36.00
C GLN A 1094 5.37 26.28 35.02
N ALA A 1095 4.18 25.70 34.87
CA ALA A 1095 3.96 24.52 34.03
C ALA A 1095 4.32 24.76 32.55
N TRP A 1096 4.96 23.77 31.93
CA TRP A 1096 5.22 23.78 30.48
C TRP A 1096 3.89 23.81 29.73
N ASN A 1097 3.73 24.77 28.81
CA ASN A 1097 2.47 25.10 28.15
C ASN A 1097 1.24 25.30 29.08
N GLN A 1098 1.46 25.66 30.36
CA GLN A 1098 0.44 25.81 31.39
C GLN A 1098 -0.31 24.51 31.79
N ASP A 1099 0.29 23.34 31.53
CA ASP A 1099 -0.27 22.02 31.91
C ASP A 1099 -0.25 21.76 33.43
N LEU A 1100 -1.17 22.43 34.15
CA LEU A 1100 -1.38 22.23 35.58
C LEU A 1100 -2.13 20.92 35.89
N GLN A 1101 -2.93 20.41 34.94
CA GLN A 1101 -3.70 19.18 35.11
C GLN A 1101 -2.79 17.94 35.08
N GLY A 1102 -1.87 17.84 34.11
CA GLY A 1102 -0.92 16.74 34.01
C GLY A 1102 0.04 16.68 35.22
N VAL A 1103 0.60 17.83 35.61
CA VAL A 1103 1.43 17.92 36.82
C VAL A 1103 0.63 17.55 38.08
N GLY A 1104 -0.62 18.02 38.19
CA GLY A 1104 -1.52 17.66 39.27
C GLY A 1104 -1.84 16.15 39.33
N LEU A 1105 -2.05 15.51 38.17
CA LEU A 1105 -2.37 14.09 38.06
C LEU A 1105 -1.19 13.20 38.45
N TYR A 1106 0.02 13.57 37.99
CA TYR A 1106 1.26 12.91 38.41
C TYR A 1106 1.43 12.96 39.93
N TYR A 1107 1.29 14.14 40.55
CA TYR A 1107 1.45 14.27 42.00
C TYR A 1107 0.32 13.59 42.79
N ALA A 1108 -0.93 13.63 42.31
CA ALA A 1108 -2.04 12.88 42.93
C ALA A 1108 -1.79 11.37 42.92
N MET A 1109 -1.32 10.81 41.79
CA MET A 1109 -0.97 9.39 41.66
C MET A 1109 0.13 8.98 42.65
N GLN A 1110 1.20 9.77 42.80
CA GLN A 1110 2.28 9.46 43.74
C GLN A 1110 1.81 9.50 45.20
N GLY A 1111 0.97 10.48 45.55
CA GLY A 1111 0.33 10.54 46.87
C GLY A 1111 -0.55 9.32 47.16
N ALA A 1112 -1.36 8.91 46.18
CA ALA A 1112 -2.25 7.75 46.24
C ALA A 1112 -1.51 6.41 46.33
N LYS A 1113 -0.35 6.25 45.66
CA LYS A 1113 0.46 5.02 45.71
C LYS A 1113 1.15 4.82 47.06
N VAL A 1114 1.65 5.88 47.70
CA VAL A 1114 2.58 5.75 48.85
C VAL A 1114 1.99 6.19 50.18
N GLY A 1115 1.23 7.29 50.22
CA GLY A 1115 0.91 7.99 51.47
C GLY A 1115 -0.14 7.33 52.37
N TRP A 1116 -0.59 6.12 52.05
CA TRP A 1116 -1.53 5.33 52.87
C TRP A 1116 -0.80 4.28 53.73
N ILE A 1117 0.47 4.01 53.41
CA ILE A 1117 1.34 3.06 54.12
C ILE A 1117 1.75 3.68 55.46
N ALA A 1118 1.62 2.91 56.54
CA ALA A 1118 2.01 3.36 57.87
C ALA A 1118 3.54 3.49 58.01
N ASP A 1119 4.01 4.58 58.63
CA ASP A 1119 5.42 4.94 58.76
C ASP A 1119 6.33 3.82 59.30
N ASP A 1120 5.82 2.99 60.21
CA ASP A 1120 6.56 1.90 60.84
C ASP A 1120 6.44 0.55 60.09
N LYS A 1121 5.75 0.54 58.95
CA LYS A 1121 5.56 -0.63 58.06
C LYS A 1121 6.20 -0.47 56.69
N TYR A 1122 6.56 0.74 56.27
CA TYR A 1122 7.14 0.96 54.94
C TYR A 1122 8.47 0.23 54.75
N THR A 1123 8.59 -0.49 53.63
CA THR A 1123 9.86 -0.82 52.98
C THR A 1123 9.65 -0.78 51.45
N PRO A 1124 10.69 -0.51 50.63
CA PRO A 1124 10.55 -0.56 49.17
C PRO A 1124 10.00 -1.90 48.66
N GLN A 1125 10.44 -3.01 49.26
CA GLN A 1125 9.97 -4.36 48.94
C GLN A 1125 8.45 -4.53 49.13
N ILE A 1126 7.88 -3.93 50.19
CA ILE A 1126 6.42 -4.01 50.45
C ILE A 1126 5.62 -3.27 49.38
N VAL A 1127 6.16 -2.19 48.79
CA VAL A 1127 5.51 -1.49 47.67
C VAL A 1127 5.54 -2.37 46.41
N ALA A 1128 6.71 -2.90 46.04
CA ALA A 1128 6.84 -3.82 44.91
C ALA A 1128 6.00 -5.11 45.08
N ASP A 1129 5.85 -5.60 46.31
CA ASP A 1129 5.03 -6.78 46.63
C ASP A 1129 3.53 -6.49 46.55
N ILE A 1130 3.04 -5.32 46.99
CA ILE A 1130 1.62 -4.99 46.86
C ILE A 1130 1.24 -4.60 45.43
N GLU A 1131 2.12 -3.95 44.67
CA GLU A 1131 1.90 -3.67 43.25
C GLU A 1131 1.90 -4.97 42.41
N ARG A 1132 2.80 -5.93 42.70
CA ARG A 1132 2.73 -7.28 42.12
C ARG A 1132 1.42 -7.98 42.48
N THR A 1133 0.95 -7.84 43.73
CA THR A 1133 -0.33 -8.41 44.17
C THR A 1133 -1.53 -7.71 43.53
N ALA A 1134 -1.45 -6.42 43.22
CA ALA A 1134 -2.47 -5.69 42.48
C ALA A 1134 -2.55 -6.09 41.00
N ARG A 1135 -1.45 -6.57 40.40
CA ARG A 1135 -1.41 -7.10 39.03
C ARG A 1135 -1.80 -8.57 38.94
N LEU A 1136 -1.35 -9.41 39.89
CA LEU A 1136 -1.40 -10.88 39.78
C LEU A 1136 -2.30 -11.58 40.83
N GLY A 1137 -2.69 -10.89 41.90
CA GLY A 1137 -3.54 -11.42 42.98
C GLY A 1137 -5.01 -11.01 42.84
N SER A 1138 -5.84 -11.40 43.81
CA SER A 1138 -7.23 -10.92 43.88
C SER A 1138 -7.33 -9.60 44.64
N ALA A 1139 -8.40 -8.84 44.40
CA ALA A 1139 -8.69 -7.61 45.15
C ALA A 1139 -8.73 -7.83 46.68
N ALA A 1140 -9.14 -9.03 47.14
CA ALA A 1140 -9.12 -9.40 48.54
C ALA A 1140 -7.70 -9.57 49.09
N ASP A 1141 -6.76 -10.07 48.29
CA ASP A 1141 -5.35 -10.19 48.68
C ASP A 1141 -4.68 -8.82 48.76
N VAL A 1142 -4.96 -7.93 47.80
CA VAL A 1142 -4.49 -6.53 47.86
C VAL A 1142 -5.02 -5.84 49.11
N MET A 1143 -6.33 -5.91 49.36
CA MET A 1143 -6.93 -5.28 50.54
C MET A 1143 -6.45 -5.90 51.87
N ALA A 1144 -6.11 -7.20 51.90
CA ALA A 1144 -5.47 -7.81 53.06
C ALA A 1144 -4.06 -7.23 53.29
N MET A 1145 -3.29 -6.94 52.24
CA MET A 1145 -2.03 -6.21 52.36
C MET A 1145 -2.24 -4.74 52.77
N VAL A 1146 -3.27 -4.06 52.27
CA VAL A 1146 -3.61 -2.69 52.72
C VAL A 1146 -3.94 -2.67 54.21
N ALA A 1147 -4.71 -3.65 54.71
CA ALA A 1147 -5.02 -3.78 56.14
C ALA A 1147 -3.80 -4.15 56.99
N GLN A 1148 -2.80 -4.82 56.42
CA GLN A 1148 -1.58 -5.25 57.12
C GLN A 1148 -0.50 -4.15 57.21
N TYR A 1149 -0.35 -3.32 56.16
CA TYR A 1149 0.74 -2.36 56.03
C TYR A 1149 0.28 -0.88 56.03
N GLY A 1150 -1.02 -0.62 55.86
CA GLY A 1150 -1.60 0.72 55.83
C GLY A 1150 -2.02 1.25 57.20
N HIS A 1151 -2.58 2.46 57.21
CA HIS A 1151 -3.19 3.04 58.41
C HIS A 1151 -4.42 2.22 58.88
N PRO A 1152 -4.59 1.96 60.20
CA PRO A 1152 -5.71 1.16 60.70
C PRO A 1152 -7.08 1.72 60.31
N GLY A 1153 -7.92 0.89 59.68
CA GLY A 1153 -9.24 1.28 59.19
C GLY A 1153 -9.27 1.78 57.74
N PHE A 1154 -8.14 1.90 57.04
CA PHE A 1154 -8.12 2.41 55.66
C PHE A 1154 -8.63 1.38 54.63
N ALA A 1155 -8.27 0.11 54.79
CA ALA A 1155 -8.80 -0.96 53.92
C ALA A 1155 -10.32 -1.11 54.09
N GLU A 1156 -10.80 -1.06 55.34
CA GLU A 1156 -12.22 -1.08 55.68
C GLU A 1156 -12.95 0.15 55.13
N TYR A 1157 -12.34 1.34 55.21
CA TYR A 1157 -12.88 2.56 54.60
C TYR A 1157 -13.07 2.40 53.08
N LEU A 1158 -12.05 1.91 52.35
CA LEU A 1158 -12.14 1.72 50.90
C LEU A 1158 -13.27 0.76 50.53
N MET A 1159 -13.42 -0.37 51.25
CA MET A 1159 -14.53 -1.32 51.03
C MET A 1159 -15.91 -0.73 51.36
N ASP A 1160 -16.02 0.07 52.43
CA ASP A 1160 -17.28 0.68 52.85
C ASP A 1160 -17.71 1.84 51.91
N THR A 1161 -16.79 2.49 51.20
CA THR A 1161 -17.09 3.53 50.20
C THR A 1161 -17.17 3.04 48.75
N GLY A 1162 -16.65 1.85 48.44
CA GLY A 1162 -16.51 1.35 47.07
C GLY A 1162 -15.27 1.91 46.34
N GLY A 1163 -14.32 2.49 47.07
CA GLY A 1163 -13.09 3.08 46.53
C GLY A 1163 -12.00 2.07 46.17
N GLU A 1164 -12.17 0.79 46.55
CA GLU A 1164 -11.13 -0.23 46.39
C GLU A 1164 -10.74 -0.48 44.92
N THR A 1165 -11.69 -0.32 43.97
CA THR A 1165 -11.39 -0.50 42.54
C THR A 1165 -10.47 0.61 42.01
N ALA A 1166 -10.84 1.89 42.21
CA ALA A 1166 -10.02 3.03 41.77
C ALA A 1166 -8.63 3.02 42.43
N PHE A 1167 -8.55 2.62 43.70
CA PHE A 1167 -7.30 2.45 44.42
C PHE A 1167 -6.43 1.30 43.84
N ILE A 1168 -7.01 0.11 43.63
CA ILE A 1168 -6.30 -1.04 43.04
C ILE A 1168 -5.80 -0.72 41.63
N ASP A 1169 -6.61 -0.05 40.81
CA ASP A 1169 -6.21 0.33 39.44
C ASP A 1169 -5.14 1.44 39.45
N THR A 1170 -5.16 2.35 40.43
CA THR A 1170 -4.05 3.31 40.65
C THR A 1170 -2.74 2.61 41.05
N LEU A 1171 -2.79 1.51 41.80
CA LEU A 1171 -1.60 0.68 42.05
C LEU A 1171 -1.08 0.00 40.77
N LYS A 1172 -1.95 -0.34 39.81
CA LYS A 1172 -1.57 -0.91 38.50
C LYS A 1172 -1.00 0.11 37.51
N MET A 1173 -1.20 1.41 37.69
CA MET A 1173 -0.60 2.44 36.83
C MET A 1173 0.94 2.36 36.88
N GLU A 1174 1.60 2.54 35.74
CA GLU A 1174 3.02 2.21 35.56
C GLU A 1174 3.95 3.44 35.73
N PRO A 1175 5.09 3.35 36.46
CA PRO A 1175 5.96 4.50 36.73
C PRO A 1175 6.62 5.14 35.50
N HIS A 1176 6.69 4.45 34.36
CA HIS A 1176 7.41 4.93 33.16
C HIS A 1176 6.75 6.16 32.51
N TYR A 1177 5.41 6.27 32.51
CA TYR A 1177 4.71 7.52 32.19
C TYR A 1177 5.10 8.67 33.15
N GLY A 1178 5.41 8.31 34.40
CA GLY A 1178 5.97 9.20 35.40
C GLY A 1178 7.34 9.77 35.04
N GLY A 1179 8.15 9.08 34.21
CA GLY A 1179 9.41 9.62 33.68
C GLY A 1179 9.19 10.77 32.70
N TRP A 1180 8.26 10.60 31.75
CA TRP A 1180 7.84 11.66 30.81
C TRP A 1180 7.20 12.85 31.54
N MET A 1181 6.33 12.59 32.52
CA MET A 1181 5.77 13.62 33.41
C MET A 1181 6.84 14.35 34.22
N HIS A 1182 7.83 13.63 34.74
CA HIS A 1182 8.94 14.19 35.52
C HIS A 1182 9.82 15.10 34.66
N ASP A 1183 10.15 14.70 33.42
CA ASP A 1183 10.82 15.54 32.43
C ASP A 1183 10.00 16.82 32.12
N ARG A 1184 8.67 16.71 31.98
CA ARG A 1184 7.75 17.85 31.79
C ARG A 1184 7.72 18.80 32.99
N ALA A 1185 7.66 18.25 34.20
CA ALA A 1185 7.51 18.99 35.45
C ALA A 1185 8.82 19.69 35.85
N ASN A 1186 9.97 19.07 35.58
CA ASN A 1186 11.29 19.58 36.01
C ASN A 1186 12.11 20.22 34.89
N GLY A 1187 11.84 19.90 33.62
CA GLY A 1187 12.71 20.23 32.50
C GLY A 1187 13.99 19.38 32.49
N ARG A 1188 14.59 19.21 31.31
CA ARG A 1188 15.83 18.42 31.13
C ARG A 1188 17.07 19.17 31.64
N LEU A 1189 17.17 19.33 32.95
CA LEU A 1189 18.36 19.83 33.66
C LEU A 1189 18.64 18.97 34.89
N VAL A 1190 19.86 18.45 34.97
CA VAL A 1190 20.33 17.64 36.10
C VAL A 1190 20.46 18.53 37.35
N LEU A 1191 19.72 18.19 38.40
CA LEU A 1191 19.83 18.76 39.74
C LEU A 1191 19.93 17.62 40.75
N GLU A 1192 20.78 17.74 41.77
CA GLU A 1192 21.07 16.65 42.72
C GLU A 1192 19.81 16.14 43.48
N GLY A 1193 18.74 16.93 43.53
CA GLY A 1193 17.44 16.52 44.09
C GLY A 1193 16.53 15.72 43.15
N SER A 1194 16.76 15.72 41.82
CA SER A 1194 15.91 14.96 40.89
C SER A 1194 16.20 13.45 40.97
N ALA A 1195 17.42 13.05 41.32
CA ALA A 1195 17.77 11.67 41.62
C ALA A 1195 16.81 11.08 42.67
N THR A 1196 16.61 11.76 43.80
CA THR A 1196 15.76 11.28 44.90
C THR A 1196 14.30 11.04 44.52
N ALA A 1197 13.77 11.72 43.49
CA ALA A 1197 12.41 11.49 42.97
C ALA A 1197 12.38 10.42 41.85
N HIS A 1198 13.37 10.46 40.96
CA HIS A 1198 13.59 9.48 39.90
C HIS A 1198 13.80 8.07 40.46
N ASP A 1199 14.64 7.93 41.48
CA ASP A 1199 15.05 6.64 42.05
C ASP A 1199 13.88 5.93 42.74
N VAL A 1200 12.87 6.66 43.27
CA VAL A 1200 11.64 6.07 43.82
C VAL A 1200 10.73 5.48 42.76
N ASN A 1201 10.63 6.11 41.58
CA ASN A 1201 9.93 5.50 40.44
C ASN A 1201 10.60 4.16 40.08
N HIS A 1202 11.93 4.05 40.23
CA HIS A 1202 12.66 2.79 39.99
C HIS A 1202 12.54 1.75 41.12
N LEU A 1203 12.14 2.14 42.34
CA LEU A 1203 11.79 1.19 43.41
C LEU A 1203 10.44 0.47 43.16
N THR A 1204 9.63 0.96 42.21
CA THR A 1204 8.28 0.44 41.89
C THR A 1204 8.22 -0.24 40.51
N VAL A 1205 9.37 -0.44 39.86
CA VAL A 1205 9.46 -1.19 38.59
C VAL A 1205 9.53 -2.69 38.88
N LEU A 1206 8.64 -3.45 38.25
CA LEU A 1206 8.76 -4.91 38.13
C LEU A 1206 9.47 -5.23 36.81
N SER A 1207 10.12 -6.40 36.72
CA SER A 1207 10.75 -6.89 35.49
C SER A 1207 9.77 -6.90 34.30
N HIS A 1208 10.29 -7.02 33.07
CA HIS A 1208 9.46 -7.00 31.85
C HIS A 1208 8.30 -8.01 31.86
N ASP A 1209 8.46 -9.16 32.53
CA ASP A 1209 7.43 -10.19 32.76
C ASP A 1209 6.45 -9.88 33.92
N GLN A 1210 6.60 -8.72 34.57
CA GLN A 1210 5.88 -8.23 35.75
C GLN A 1210 5.98 -9.12 37.00
N MET A 1211 6.99 -10.00 37.13
CA MET A 1211 7.08 -10.94 38.26
C MET A 1211 8.18 -10.66 39.30
N GLN A 1212 9.31 -10.03 38.97
CA GLN A 1212 10.41 -9.74 39.93
C GLN A 1212 10.54 -8.25 40.21
N PRO A 1213 11.06 -7.81 41.38
CA PRO A 1213 11.52 -6.43 41.55
C PRO A 1213 12.70 -6.16 40.60
N PHE A 1214 12.68 -5.04 39.89
CA PHE A 1214 13.69 -4.70 38.88
C PHE A 1214 14.80 -3.79 39.44
N MET A 1215 15.86 -3.57 38.65
CA MET A 1215 16.85 -2.51 38.88
C MET A 1215 17.09 -1.76 37.57
N ASN A 1216 16.92 -0.43 37.63
CA ASN A 1216 16.90 0.53 36.51
C ASN A 1216 17.91 0.26 35.37
N ASP A 1217 17.39 0.27 34.15
CA ASP A 1217 18.12 0.30 32.89
C ASP A 1217 18.07 1.69 32.21
N THR A 1218 19.12 2.49 32.38
CA THR A 1218 19.81 3.28 31.31
C THR A 1218 20.77 4.36 31.88
N TRP A 1219 21.69 4.82 31.02
CA TRP A 1219 22.60 5.97 31.18
C TRP A 1219 23.46 6.10 32.45
N ASP A 1220 24.64 5.49 32.40
CA ASP A 1220 25.95 6.07 32.80
C ASP A 1220 26.14 6.66 34.23
N TRP A 1221 25.21 6.41 35.15
CA TRP A 1221 25.31 6.80 36.57
C TRP A 1221 25.72 5.62 37.45
N PRO A 1222 26.40 5.86 38.60
CA PRO A 1222 26.83 4.80 39.49
C PRO A 1222 25.63 4.11 40.15
N GLN A 1223 25.38 2.86 39.74
CA GLN A 1223 24.26 2.03 40.23
C GLN A 1223 24.21 1.96 41.76
N TRP A 1224 23.07 2.33 42.35
CA TRP A 1224 22.76 2.07 43.75
C TRP A 1224 21.89 0.79 43.84
N PRO A 1225 22.16 -0.12 44.79
CA PRO A 1225 21.22 -1.21 45.08
C PRO A 1225 19.89 -0.63 45.56
N ALA A 1226 18.77 -1.08 44.98
CA ALA A 1226 17.41 -0.64 45.37
C ALA A 1226 17.10 -0.85 46.88
N LEU A 1227 17.88 -1.68 47.57
CA LEU A 1227 17.80 -1.94 49.01
C LEU A 1227 18.35 -0.80 49.89
N ASP A 1228 19.12 0.15 49.35
CA ASP A 1228 19.85 1.17 50.14
C ASP A 1228 19.19 2.56 50.15
N VAL A 1229 18.04 2.73 49.47
CA VAL A 1229 17.21 3.96 49.51
C VAL A 1229 16.44 4.02 50.85
N SER A 1230 17.21 4.22 51.92
CA SER A 1230 16.78 4.19 53.31
C SER A 1230 16.49 5.58 53.90
N ASP A 1231 16.57 6.65 53.10
CA ASP A 1231 16.32 8.01 53.59
C ASP A 1231 14.82 8.23 53.86
N LYS A 1232 14.47 8.19 55.14
CA LYS A 1232 13.15 8.48 55.71
C LYS A 1232 12.52 9.75 55.15
N ARG A 1233 13.32 10.75 54.74
CA ARG A 1233 12.85 12.00 54.14
C ARG A 1233 12.00 11.82 52.90
N VAL A 1234 12.22 10.75 52.12
CA VAL A 1234 11.50 10.55 50.85
C VAL A 1234 10.10 10.00 51.10
N ILE A 1235 9.97 9.15 52.12
CA ILE A 1235 8.68 8.69 52.66
C ILE A 1235 7.95 9.88 53.29
N GLU A 1236 8.65 10.63 54.17
CA GLU A 1236 8.13 11.87 54.77
C GLU A 1236 7.69 12.89 53.71
N TYR A 1237 8.37 12.97 52.57
CA TYR A 1237 8.03 13.86 51.45
C TYR A 1237 6.71 13.49 50.78
N PHE A 1238 6.54 12.25 50.30
CA PHE A 1238 5.28 11.85 49.65
C PHE A 1238 4.11 11.75 50.66
N GLN A 1239 4.37 11.33 51.90
CA GLN A 1239 3.39 11.44 52.99
C GLN A 1239 3.05 12.90 53.31
N SER A 1240 3.99 13.85 53.23
CA SER A 1240 3.74 15.27 53.54
C SER A 1240 2.68 15.90 52.64
N MET A 1241 2.56 15.45 51.39
CA MET A 1241 1.51 15.89 50.46
C MET A 1241 0.09 15.64 50.99
N VAL A 1242 -0.06 14.61 51.83
CA VAL A 1242 -1.32 14.23 52.47
C VAL A 1242 -1.39 14.72 53.92
N ALA A 1243 -0.28 14.70 54.65
CA ALA A 1243 -0.25 14.90 56.11
C ALA A 1243 0.15 16.32 56.59
N LEU A 1244 0.90 17.09 55.78
CA LEU A 1244 1.48 18.40 56.16
C LEU A 1244 1.22 19.52 55.14
N GLY A 1245 0.82 19.16 53.92
CA GLY A 1245 0.83 20.02 52.74
C GLY A 1245 -0.44 19.88 51.92
N ASP A 1246 -1.60 20.10 52.54
CA ASP A 1246 -2.87 20.17 51.81
C ASP A 1246 -2.81 21.22 50.68
N PRO A 1247 -3.15 20.90 49.42
CA PRO A 1247 -3.26 21.87 48.34
C PRO A 1247 -4.22 23.03 48.59
N LEU A 1248 -5.22 22.86 49.46
CA LEU A 1248 -6.13 23.93 49.87
C LEU A 1248 -5.66 24.69 51.14
N GLY A 1249 -4.49 24.34 51.68
CA GLY A 1249 -3.84 25.04 52.79
C GLY A 1249 -4.39 24.75 54.19
N ASN A 1250 -5.16 23.68 54.40
CA ASN A 1250 -5.64 23.29 55.72
C ASN A 1250 -4.55 22.53 56.51
N ASN A 1251 -4.34 22.90 57.77
CA ASN A 1251 -3.46 22.14 58.68
C ASN A 1251 -4.15 20.85 59.14
N LEU A 1252 -3.54 19.69 58.87
CA LEU A 1252 -3.92 18.43 59.49
C LEU A 1252 -3.09 18.09 60.74
N THR A 1253 -3.72 17.34 61.65
CA THR A 1253 -3.04 16.56 62.69
C THR A 1253 -3.84 15.28 63.01
N ALA A 1254 -3.84 14.28 62.11
CA ALA A 1254 -4.01 12.85 62.41
C ALA A 1254 -4.20 11.97 61.14
N LEU A 1255 -3.16 11.26 60.70
CA LEU A 1255 -3.32 9.93 60.10
C LEU A 1255 -3.21 8.81 61.17
N ASP A 1256 -2.62 9.12 62.33
CA ASP A 1256 -2.67 8.26 63.51
C ASP A 1256 -3.96 8.52 64.31
N ARG A 1257 -4.89 7.55 64.30
CA ARG A 1257 -6.11 7.55 65.11
C ARG A 1257 -5.90 6.97 66.53
N SER A 1258 -4.73 7.16 67.12
CA SER A 1258 -4.45 6.81 68.54
C SER A 1258 -5.28 7.62 69.56
N ALA A 1259 -6.02 8.65 69.13
CA ALA A 1259 -7.02 9.36 69.92
C ALA A 1259 -8.41 9.35 69.25
N PRO A 1260 -9.50 9.09 70.00
CA PRO A 1260 -10.85 9.02 69.43
C PRO A 1260 -11.46 10.41 69.22
N VAL A 1261 -11.93 10.68 68.00
CA VAL A 1261 -12.84 11.80 67.72
C VAL A 1261 -14.28 11.33 67.96
N SER A 1262 -15.09 12.13 68.67
CA SER A 1262 -16.49 11.82 68.95
C SER A 1262 -17.41 12.12 67.77
N LEU A 1263 -18.51 11.36 67.68
CA LEU A 1263 -19.70 11.57 66.85
C LEU A 1263 -20.14 13.04 66.76
#